data_AF-A0A1X1FHQ9-F1
#
_entry.id   AF-A0A1X1FHQ9-F1
#
_cell.length_a   1.000
_cell.length_b   1.000
_cell.length_c   1.000
_cell.angle_alpha   90.00
_cell.angle_beta   90.00
_cell.angle_gamma   90.00
#
_symmetry.space_group_name_H-M   'P 1'
#
loop_
_entity.id
_entity.type
_entity.pdbx_description
1 polymer ?
#
loop_
_entity_poly.entity_id
_entity_poly.type
_entity_poly.pdbx_seq_one_letter_code
_entity_poly.pdbx_strand_id
1 'polypeptide(L)'
;MAANSQYISNTRNDETKSRGKFDWILGIILIAALFLYGWATWKAGSANAFYTAAIKSMTMSFHNFWYGSFDPAGYITVDKPPVALWFMAISAKIFGLHGWSIVLPSVLFGVGSVYLMYRIIQPYFGKNAGRLSALALTITPIVVADSRTNNMDATLVFFLMLGLFFLEKSIGSRRIWPLLVSFGLIGIAFNVKMLQAFMILPAMYLFYWLAANESWKKKIKKLIFATVSLLVFTLAYPISVDMTPASSRPYVGGSETNSLLELAFGYNGSERLLGQTTGTGGTFGAGMNSKTQNKKGGGMPTGGKAPTGMKQGTKKGAAGGKQMQAPGGSKKGGPGKMGAGGGGGGAFNIGTIGPFRLFQSALGPQVSWLLPFALFGLIGGLAYFRDKRRRWFYLTTKQKQLILWTSWLIPVYGFFSIASFFHPYYMIMLAPPIAALFGTGLTALIGLFKNSLRTNWKFYLLPLAITATAALQSWYVYSYYPWLTWIILIAAIGFSIGLIVIPRGRALQALLVGGLLSIMAAPTWWSLTPTIAAESAMIPTAGPSLLESSSSGMPGGGGGMGNSSVNKKLLSYLEKHQGNAKYLFATSDSTTAAPYIIKTGKAVMAMGGFNGTDPAITLTQFKKLVKNGELKYFYYSGKSGNTAIINWIKKHATKVKSSLYQSSSSRASAAGMGQGTPTGKSKTMGQKPTAPTGKQKPSGNGAKPTPGKKNSKMKPTAKPSTRTTKKKQTTMQQPGGMGGGMGGMGGMGSSGVLYDLSSIYK
;
A
#
# COMPACT_ATOMS: atom_id res chain seq x y z
N MET A 1 10.91 -38.79 21.54
CA MET A 1 9.63 -39.44 21.16
C MET A 1 8.39 -38.56 21.44
N ALA A 2 8.29 -37.83 22.56
CA ALA A 2 7.05 -37.12 22.94
C ALA A 2 6.46 -36.10 21.91
N ALA A 3 7.29 -35.32 21.22
CA ALA A 3 6.79 -34.36 20.21
C ALA A 3 6.13 -35.05 19.00
N ASN A 4 6.68 -36.20 18.60
CA ASN A 4 6.13 -37.06 17.55
C ASN A 4 4.77 -37.66 17.97
N SER A 5 4.65 -38.00 19.26
CA SER A 5 3.40 -38.53 19.81
C SER A 5 2.27 -37.51 19.68
N GLN A 6 2.47 -36.24 20.04
CA GLN A 6 1.35 -35.29 20.18
C GLN A 6 0.77 -34.78 18.86
N TYR A 7 1.59 -34.52 17.83
CA TYR A 7 1.05 -34.17 16.50
C TYR A 7 0.33 -35.38 15.90
N ILE A 8 1.00 -36.55 15.86
CA ILE A 8 0.44 -37.77 15.27
C ILE A 8 -0.76 -38.30 16.07
N SER A 9 -0.78 -38.17 17.40
CA SER A 9 -1.94 -38.57 18.22
C SER A 9 -3.10 -37.62 18.02
N ASN A 10 -2.86 -36.31 17.90
CA ASN A 10 -3.96 -35.36 17.67
C ASN A 10 -4.51 -35.53 16.25
N THR A 11 -3.66 -35.68 15.22
CA THR A 11 -4.14 -35.94 13.86
C THR A 11 -4.77 -37.32 13.72
N ARG A 12 -4.21 -38.39 14.31
CA ARG A 12 -4.84 -39.73 14.28
C ARG A 12 -6.13 -39.80 15.12
N ASN A 13 -6.20 -39.18 16.30
CA ASN A 13 -7.42 -39.19 17.11
C ASN A 13 -8.51 -38.29 16.52
N ASP A 14 -8.16 -37.20 15.84
CA ASP A 14 -9.11 -36.50 14.97
C ASP A 14 -9.46 -37.37 13.76
N GLU A 15 -8.54 -38.01 13.04
CA GLU A 15 -8.87 -38.86 11.88
C GLU A 15 -9.76 -40.07 12.25
N THR A 16 -9.62 -40.65 13.45
CA THR A 16 -10.47 -41.75 13.93
C THR A 16 -11.79 -41.29 14.55
N LYS A 17 -11.87 -40.11 15.18
CA LYS A 17 -13.14 -39.53 15.70
C LYS A 17 -13.87 -38.59 14.74
N SER A 18 -13.22 -38.15 13.67
CA SER A 18 -13.68 -37.10 12.74
C SER A 18 -13.60 -37.55 11.27
N ARG A 19 -13.90 -38.83 11.00
CA ARG A 19 -14.51 -39.20 9.72
C ARG A 19 -15.85 -38.46 9.57
N GLY A 20 -15.83 -37.30 8.89
CA GLY A 20 -17.02 -36.72 8.25
C GLY A 20 -17.74 -35.52 8.88
N LYS A 21 -17.43 -35.04 10.09
CA LYS A 21 -18.14 -33.85 10.64
C LYS A 21 -17.52 -32.51 10.21
N PHE A 22 -18.14 -31.90 9.19
CA PHE A 22 -17.82 -30.56 8.68
C PHE A 22 -17.82 -29.50 9.80
N ASP A 23 -16.81 -28.63 9.81
CA ASP A 23 -16.72 -27.52 10.78
C ASP A 23 -17.52 -26.32 10.26
N TRP A 24 -18.82 -26.30 10.55
CA TRP A 24 -19.73 -25.23 10.12
C TRP A 24 -19.27 -23.81 10.51
N ILE A 25 -18.60 -23.65 11.66
CA ILE A 25 -18.09 -22.34 12.09
C ILE A 25 -16.92 -21.90 11.20
N LEU A 26 -16.02 -22.83 10.84
CA LEU A 26 -14.99 -22.54 9.83
C LEU A 26 -15.63 -22.23 8.47
N GLY A 27 -16.68 -22.96 8.07
CA GLY A 27 -17.45 -22.68 6.85
C GLY A 27 -17.98 -21.23 6.82
N ILE A 28 -18.61 -20.78 7.92
CA ILE A 28 -19.09 -19.39 8.06
C ILE A 28 -17.93 -18.38 7.98
N ILE A 29 -16.79 -18.64 8.62
CA ILE A 29 -15.60 -17.77 8.54
C ILE A 29 -15.07 -17.68 7.10
N LEU A 30 -15.02 -18.80 6.37
CA LEU A 30 -14.57 -18.80 4.96
C LEU A 30 -15.57 -18.11 4.02
N ILE A 31 -16.87 -18.23 4.27
CA ILE A 31 -17.91 -17.47 3.55
C ILE A 31 -17.79 -15.97 3.84
N ALA A 32 -17.55 -15.58 5.11
CA ALA A 32 -17.30 -14.19 5.48
C ALA A 32 -16.03 -13.64 4.83
N ALA A 33 -14.95 -14.42 4.77
CA ALA A 33 -13.73 -14.07 4.04
C ALA A 33 -14.00 -13.89 2.54
N LEU A 34 -14.70 -14.83 1.90
CA LEU A 34 -15.08 -14.74 0.49
C LEU A 34 -15.97 -13.52 0.20
N PHE A 35 -16.88 -13.16 1.10
CA PHE A 35 -17.68 -11.95 1.00
C PHE A 35 -16.81 -10.68 1.11
N LEU A 36 -16.03 -10.55 2.19
CA LEU A 36 -15.17 -9.38 2.41
C LEU A 36 -14.15 -9.18 1.29
N TYR A 37 -13.53 -10.26 0.79
CA TYR A 37 -12.50 -10.18 -0.24
C TYR A 37 -13.09 -10.13 -1.67
N GLY A 38 -14.23 -10.78 -1.92
CA GLY A 38 -14.78 -10.96 -3.27
C GLY A 38 -15.95 -10.03 -3.64
N TRP A 39 -16.74 -9.55 -2.68
CA TRP A 39 -17.95 -8.78 -2.98
C TRP A 39 -17.64 -7.44 -3.67
N ALA A 40 -18.48 -7.06 -4.63
CA ALA A 40 -18.36 -5.84 -5.44
C ALA A 40 -17.06 -5.69 -6.26
N THR A 41 -16.19 -6.70 -6.35
CA THR A 41 -14.96 -6.67 -7.17
C THR A 41 -15.21 -6.47 -8.66
N TRP A 42 -16.42 -6.72 -9.16
CA TRP A 42 -16.85 -6.34 -10.52
C TRP A 42 -16.80 -4.82 -10.77
N LYS A 43 -16.78 -3.99 -9.71
CA LYS A 43 -16.59 -2.53 -9.79
C LYS A 43 -15.13 -2.08 -9.74
N ALA A 44 -14.16 -3.01 -9.57
CA ALA A 44 -12.73 -2.68 -9.43
C ALA A 44 -12.10 -1.95 -10.63
N GLY A 45 -12.77 -1.93 -11.79
CA GLY A 45 -12.27 -1.25 -12.98
C GLY A 45 -10.97 -1.87 -13.48
N SER A 46 -9.87 -1.12 -13.39
CA SER A 46 -8.52 -1.60 -13.72
C SER A 46 -7.66 -1.92 -12.49
N ALA A 47 -8.23 -1.84 -11.28
CA ALA A 47 -7.54 -1.95 -10.00
C ALA A 47 -6.23 -1.14 -9.99
N ASN A 48 -5.09 -1.78 -9.72
CA ASN A 48 -3.77 -1.23 -10.02
C ASN A 48 -3.50 -1.29 -11.54
N ALA A 49 -3.74 -0.18 -12.24
CA ALA A 49 -3.57 -0.07 -13.69
C ALA A 49 -2.15 -0.45 -14.19
N PHE A 50 -1.11 -0.26 -13.38
CA PHE A 50 0.26 -0.64 -13.76
C PHE A 50 0.39 -2.15 -13.98
N TYR A 51 -0.07 -2.95 -13.03
CA TYR A 51 -0.10 -4.41 -13.18
C TYR A 51 -1.16 -4.87 -14.19
N THR A 52 -2.28 -4.16 -14.35
CA THR A 52 -3.32 -4.51 -15.33
C THR A 52 -2.86 -4.34 -16.78
N ALA A 53 -2.03 -3.32 -17.06
CA ALA A 53 -1.37 -3.19 -18.36
C ALA A 53 -0.42 -4.36 -18.63
N ALA A 54 0.37 -4.76 -17.63
CA ALA A 54 1.23 -5.94 -17.71
C ALA A 54 0.43 -7.22 -17.94
N ILE A 55 -0.62 -7.47 -17.13
CA ILE A 55 -1.53 -8.62 -17.30
C ILE A 55 -2.12 -8.65 -18.71
N LYS A 56 -2.56 -7.50 -19.25
CA LYS A 56 -3.03 -7.40 -20.64
C LYS A 56 -1.94 -7.82 -21.63
N SER A 57 -0.72 -7.31 -21.49
CA SER A 57 0.43 -7.71 -22.33
C SER A 57 0.74 -9.22 -22.22
N MET A 58 0.76 -9.76 -21.01
CA MET A 58 1.00 -11.18 -20.71
C MET A 58 -0.04 -12.10 -21.36
N THR A 59 -1.31 -11.68 -21.44
CA THR A 59 -2.33 -12.50 -22.13
C THR A 59 -2.13 -12.61 -23.66
N MET A 60 -1.29 -11.76 -24.26
CA MET A 60 -1.10 -11.66 -25.71
C MET A 60 0.10 -12.46 -26.24
N SER A 61 1.10 -12.77 -25.41
CA SER A 61 2.30 -13.52 -25.82
C SER A 61 2.92 -14.30 -24.66
N PHE A 62 3.40 -15.52 -24.92
CA PHE A 62 4.13 -16.31 -23.91
C PHE A 62 5.43 -15.63 -23.47
N HIS A 63 6.09 -14.86 -24.34
CA HIS A 63 7.28 -14.08 -23.98
C HIS A 63 6.94 -13.01 -22.93
N ASN A 64 5.87 -12.23 -23.18
CA ASN A 64 5.40 -11.23 -22.22
C ASN A 64 4.90 -11.87 -20.93
N PHE A 65 4.22 -13.03 -21.01
CA PHE A 65 3.82 -13.84 -19.86
C PHE A 65 5.02 -14.28 -19.00
N TRP A 66 6.06 -14.82 -19.62
CA TRP A 66 7.26 -15.27 -18.92
C TRP A 66 7.96 -14.12 -18.17
N TYR A 67 8.16 -12.97 -18.81
CA TYR A 67 8.90 -11.84 -18.22
C TYR A 67 8.06 -10.90 -17.35
N GLY A 68 6.72 -10.95 -17.42
CA GLY A 68 5.87 -9.92 -16.81
C GLY A 68 6.02 -8.56 -17.49
N SER A 69 6.07 -8.54 -18.82
CA SER A 69 6.25 -7.28 -19.57
C SER A 69 5.04 -6.35 -19.39
N PHE A 70 5.33 -5.06 -19.19
CA PHE A 70 4.35 -4.00 -18.99
C PHE A 70 3.52 -3.69 -20.24
N ASP A 71 4.13 -3.81 -21.44
CA ASP A 71 3.49 -3.45 -22.70
C ASP A 71 3.59 -4.57 -23.76
N PRO A 72 2.65 -4.64 -24.73
CA PRO A 72 2.63 -5.71 -25.74
C PRO A 72 3.89 -5.88 -26.60
N ALA A 73 4.72 -4.85 -26.78
CA ALA A 73 5.94 -4.93 -27.59
C ALA A 73 7.17 -5.42 -26.83
N GLY A 74 7.03 -5.77 -25.54
CA GLY A 74 8.13 -6.35 -24.76
C GLY A 74 9.22 -5.35 -24.39
N TYR A 75 8.92 -4.05 -24.23
CA TYR A 75 9.95 -3.03 -24.01
C TYR A 75 10.50 -3.05 -22.57
N ILE A 76 9.61 -3.13 -21.56
CA ILE A 76 9.99 -3.09 -20.14
C ILE A 76 9.12 -4.04 -19.30
N THR A 77 9.62 -4.52 -18.16
CA THR A 77 8.84 -5.29 -17.17
C THR A 77 8.16 -4.38 -16.14
N VAL A 78 7.31 -4.96 -15.30
CA VAL A 78 6.98 -4.35 -14.00
C VAL A 78 8.17 -4.41 -13.02
N ASP A 79 8.08 -3.69 -11.91
CA ASP A 79 9.13 -3.52 -10.89
C ASP A 79 9.30 -4.72 -9.93
N LYS A 80 8.81 -5.92 -10.31
CA LYS A 80 8.75 -7.15 -9.48
C LYS A 80 8.76 -8.40 -10.38
N PRO A 81 9.16 -9.59 -9.87
CA PRO A 81 9.07 -10.81 -10.64
C PRO A 81 7.60 -11.25 -10.83
N PRO A 82 7.30 -12.04 -11.87
CA PRO A 82 5.94 -12.17 -12.39
C PRO A 82 5.09 -13.26 -11.73
N VAL A 83 5.55 -14.00 -10.72
CA VAL A 83 4.85 -15.21 -10.23
C VAL A 83 3.42 -14.91 -9.77
N ALA A 84 3.19 -13.79 -9.07
CA ALA A 84 1.82 -13.38 -8.73
C ALA A 84 1.00 -12.97 -9.97
N LEU A 85 1.64 -12.29 -10.93
CA LEU A 85 1.00 -11.89 -12.18
C LEU A 85 0.68 -13.09 -13.10
N TRP A 86 1.41 -14.21 -13.03
CA TRP A 86 1.10 -15.43 -13.77
C TRP A 86 -0.31 -15.93 -13.43
N PHE A 87 -0.68 -15.99 -12.15
CA PHE A 87 -2.04 -16.36 -11.74
C PHE A 87 -3.10 -15.37 -12.24
N MET A 88 -2.80 -14.07 -12.22
CA MET A 88 -3.71 -13.01 -12.69
C MET A 88 -3.85 -13.02 -14.22
N ALA A 89 -2.78 -13.29 -14.96
CA ALA A 89 -2.78 -13.43 -16.41
C ALA A 89 -3.47 -14.71 -16.87
N ILE A 90 -3.31 -15.84 -16.15
CA ILE A 90 -4.09 -17.06 -16.39
C ILE A 90 -5.58 -16.78 -16.16
N SER A 91 -5.95 -16.13 -15.04
CA SER A 91 -7.34 -15.75 -14.77
C SER A 91 -7.93 -14.84 -15.86
N ALA A 92 -7.19 -13.81 -16.27
CA ALA A 92 -7.60 -12.91 -17.37
C ALA A 92 -7.62 -13.60 -18.75
N LYS A 93 -6.84 -14.66 -18.96
CA LYS A 93 -6.85 -15.46 -20.20
C LYS A 93 -8.06 -16.39 -20.26
N ILE A 94 -8.51 -16.93 -19.13
CA ILE A 94 -9.68 -17.80 -19.01
C ILE A 94 -10.99 -16.98 -19.07
N PHE A 95 -11.07 -15.90 -18.28
CA PHE A 95 -12.33 -15.15 -18.07
C PHE A 95 -12.41 -13.83 -18.84
N GLY A 96 -11.39 -13.47 -19.62
CA GLY A 96 -11.25 -12.14 -20.21
C GLY A 96 -10.70 -11.11 -19.21
N LEU A 97 -10.23 -9.97 -19.73
CA LEU A 97 -9.69 -8.89 -18.90
C LEU A 97 -10.82 -8.04 -18.28
N HIS A 98 -11.19 -8.36 -17.05
CA HIS A 98 -12.17 -7.63 -16.25
C HIS A 98 -11.59 -7.34 -14.85
N GLY A 99 -12.07 -6.29 -14.19
CA GLY A 99 -11.58 -5.92 -12.85
C GLY A 99 -11.70 -7.05 -11.82
N TRP A 100 -12.77 -7.85 -11.88
CA TRP A 100 -12.92 -9.01 -11.00
C TRP A 100 -12.00 -10.17 -11.36
N SER A 101 -11.70 -10.43 -12.64
CA SER A 101 -10.89 -11.59 -13.05
C SER A 101 -9.41 -11.39 -12.70
N ILE A 102 -8.89 -10.17 -12.79
CA ILE A 102 -7.52 -9.83 -12.35
C ILE A 102 -7.36 -9.83 -10.82
N VAL A 103 -8.44 -9.58 -10.06
CA VAL A 103 -8.45 -9.58 -8.58
C VAL A 103 -8.70 -10.98 -8.01
N LEU A 104 -9.40 -11.86 -8.74
CA LEU A 104 -9.80 -13.20 -8.29
C LEU A 104 -8.67 -14.04 -7.64
N PRO A 105 -7.44 -14.09 -8.16
CA PRO A 105 -6.36 -14.84 -7.49
C PRO A 105 -6.06 -14.34 -6.07
N SER A 106 -6.02 -13.03 -5.85
CA SER A 106 -5.80 -12.43 -4.52
C SER A 106 -6.92 -12.79 -3.55
N VAL A 107 -8.17 -12.82 -4.02
CA VAL A 107 -9.34 -13.27 -3.23
C VAL A 107 -9.16 -14.73 -2.80
N LEU A 108 -8.82 -15.61 -3.75
CA LEU A 108 -8.63 -17.04 -3.49
C LEU A 108 -7.44 -17.32 -2.57
N PHE A 109 -6.31 -16.62 -2.74
CA PHE A 109 -5.14 -16.72 -1.86
C PHE A 109 -5.42 -16.14 -0.46
N GLY A 110 -6.22 -15.08 -0.36
CA GLY A 110 -6.71 -14.54 0.92
C GLY A 110 -7.57 -15.56 1.67
N VAL A 111 -8.60 -16.13 1.03
CA VAL A 111 -9.44 -17.19 1.64
C VAL A 111 -8.62 -18.44 1.98
N GLY A 112 -7.69 -18.83 1.10
CA GLY A 112 -6.75 -19.92 1.34
C GLY A 112 -5.86 -19.69 2.56
N SER A 113 -5.43 -18.45 2.81
CA SER A 113 -4.66 -18.06 3.99
C SER A 113 -5.46 -18.17 5.28
N VAL A 114 -6.76 -17.81 5.25
CA VAL A 114 -7.70 -18.01 6.37
C VAL A 114 -7.88 -19.49 6.69
N TYR A 115 -8.01 -20.35 5.67
CA TYR A 115 -8.06 -21.81 5.86
C TYR A 115 -6.76 -22.37 6.45
N LEU A 116 -5.59 -21.97 5.91
CA LEU A 116 -4.29 -22.39 6.41
C LEU A 116 -4.05 -21.94 7.85
N MET A 117 -4.50 -20.74 8.24
CA MET A 117 -4.45 -20.26 9.63
C MET A 117 -5.19 -21.21 10.58
N TYR A 118 -6.41 -21.62 10.25
CA TYR A 118 -7.12 -22.64 11.02
C TYR A 118 -6.34 -23.96 11.08
N ARG A 119 -5.84 -24.46 9.93
CA ARG A 119 -5.18 -25.78 9.83
C ARG A 119 -3.82 -25.87 10.51
N ILE A 120 -3.08 -24.76 10.64
CA ILE A 120 -1.80 -24.73 11.38
C ILE A 120 -2.06 -24.67 12.89
N ILE A 121 -3.04 -23.88 13.35
CA ILE A 121 -3.30 -23.68 14.78
C ILE A 121 -4.09 -24.84 15.42
N GLN A 122 -5.07 -25.41 14.71
CA GLN A 122 -6.00 -26.41 15.25
C GLN A 122 -5.34 -27.67 15.84
N PRO A 123 -4.32 -28.30 15.23
CA PRO A 123 -3.69 -29.52 15.77
C PRO A 123 -3.03 -29.34 17.14
N TYR A 124 -2.60 -28.11 17.46
CA TYR A 124 -1.87 -27.79 18.69
C TYR A 124 -2.74 -27.15 19.77
N PHE A 125 -3.67 -26.28 19.39
CA PHE A 125 -4.47 -25.47 20.31
C PHE A 125 -5.98 -25.79 20.29
N GLY A 126 -6.41 -26.69 19.41
CA GLY A 126 -7.81 -27.12 19.27
C GLY A 126 -8.63 -26.22 18.34
N LYS A 127 -9.83 -26.71 17.97
CA LYS A 127 -10.70 -26.08 16.95
C LYS A 127 -11.04 -24.62 17.28
N ASN A 128 -11.28 -24.27 18.55
CA ASN A 128 -11.65 -22.92 18.95
C ASN A 128 -10.51 -21.90 18.77
N ALA A 129 -9.27 -22.24 19.14
CA ALA A 129 -8.12 -21.38 18.87
C ALA A 129 -7.89 -21.19 17.36
N GLY A 130 -8.06 -22.25 16.56
CA GLY A 130 -7.99 -22.20 15.11
C GLY A 130 -9.06 -21.29 14.49
N ARG A 131 -10.32 -21.42 14.92
CA ARG A 131 -11.44 -20.57 14.49
C ARG A 131 -11.20 -19.10 14.85
N LEU A 132 -10.76 -18.82 16.07
CA LEU A 132 -10.47 -17.45 16.53
C LEU A 132 -9.32 -16.82 15.75
N SER A 133 -8.26 -17.57 15.45
CA SER A 133 -7.13 -17.09 14.63
C SER A 133 -7.56 -16.86 13.17
N ALA A 134 -8.35 -17.77 12.59
CA ALA A 134 -8.88 -17.60 11.24
C ALA A 134 -9.84 -16.39 11.13
N LEU A 135 -10.72 -16.21 12.12
CA LEU A 135 -11.62 -15.05 12.19
C LEU A 135 -10.84 -13.74 12.36
N ALA A 136 -9.85 -13.70 13.26
CA ALA A 136 -9.00 -12.51 13.45
C ALA A 136 -8.25 -12.13 12.17
N LEU A 137 -7.72 -13.11 11.42
CA LEU A 137 -7.11 -12.85 10.12
C LEU A 137 -8.15 -12.32 9.11
N THR A 138 -9.36 -12.91 9.11
CA THR A 138 -10.48 -12.52 8.23
C THR A 138 -10.90 -11.06 8.40
N ILE A 139 -10.99 -10.58 9.64
CA ILE A 139 -11.39 -9.19 9.97
C ILE A 139 -10.20 -8.24 10.14
N THR A 140 -8.98 -8.63 9.77
CA THR A 140 -7.84 -7.71 9.83
C THR A 140 -7.94 -6.71 8.67
N PRO A 141 -8.05 -5.38 8.90
CA PRO A 141 -8.46 -4.46 7.85
C PRO A 141 -7.56 -4.43 6.61
N ILE A 142 -6.23 -4.48 6.77
CA ILE A 142 -5.31 -4.54 5.63
C ILE A 142 -5.40 -5.84 4.83
N VAL A 143 -5.80 -6.96 5.46
CA VAL A 143 -6.02 -8.23 4.76
C VAL A 143 -7.23 -8.10 3.83
N VAL A 144 -8.32 -7.47 4.28
CA VAL A 144 -9.47 -7.19 3.40
C VAL A 144 -9.08 -6.20 2.31
N ALA A 145 -8.43 -5.09 2.66
CA ALA A 145 -8.07 -4.06 1.69
C ALA A 145 -7.17 -4.60 0.55
N ASP A 146 -6.16 -5.39 0.89
CA ASP A 146 -5.19 -5.90 -0.09
C ASP A 146 -5.73 -7.08 -0.92
N SER A 147 -6.44 -8.04 -0.29
CA SER A 147 -7.01 -9.22 -0.98
C SER A 147 -8.03 -8.86 -2.06
N ARG A 148 -8.53 -7.61 -2.07
CA ARG A 148 -9.45 -7.02 -3.05
C ARG A 148 -8.74 -6.37 -4.24
N THR A 149 -7.42 -6.49 -4.36
CA THR A 149 -6.62 -5.86 -5.42
C THR A 149 -5.84 -6.89 -6.25
N ASN A 150 -5.29 -6.44 -7.38
CA ASN A 150 -4.27 -7.15 -8.15
C ASN A 150 -2.83 -6.83 -7.67
N ASN A 151 -2.65 -6.43 -6.40
CA ASN A 151 -1.32 -6.41 -5.77
C ASN A 151 -0.88 -7.84 -5.40
N MET A 152 0.40 -8.00 -5.08
CA MET A 152 1.06 -9.30 -4.91
C MET A 152 1.00 -9.85 -3.48
N ASP A 153 0.50 -9.06 -2.54
CA ASP A 153 0.68 -9.21 -1.09
C ASP A 153 -0.18 -10.32 -0.47
N ALA A 154 -1.45 -10.44 -0.86
CA ALA A 154 -2.29 -11.61 -0.54
C ALA A 154 -1.71 -12.93 -1.09
N THR A 155 -1.12 -12.90 -2.29
CA THR A 155 -0.42 -14.06 -2.89
C THR A 155 0.81 -14.43 -2.07
N LEU A 156 1.63 -13.44 -1.70
CA LEU A 156 2.80 -13.63 -0.83
C LEU A 156 2.39 -14.33 0.47
N VAL A 157 1.42 -13.78 1.21
CA VAL A 157 1.00 -14.32 2.52
C VAL A 157 0.54 -15.78 2.40
N PHE A 158 -0.17 -16.14 1.32
CA PHE A 158 -0.56 -17.52 1.08
C PHE A 158 0.64 -18.47 0.94
N PHE A 159 1.65 -18.11 0.14
CA PHE A 159 2.84 -18.94 -0.03
C PHE A 159 3.68 -19.04 1.26
N LEU A 160 3.77 -17.98 2.06
CA LEU A 160 4.42 -18.03 3.38
C LEU A 160 3.68 -18.96 4.35
N MET A 161 2.34 -18.86 4.40
CA MET A 161 1.48 -19.73 5.23
C MET A 161 1.54 -21.19 4.77
N LEU A 162 1.57 -21.45 3.46
CA LEU A 162 1.72 -22.80 2.91
C LEU A 162 3.12 -23.36 3.23
N GLY A 163 4.15 -22.53 3.15
CA GLY A 163 5.51 -22.84 3.60
C GLY A 163 5.55 -23.28 5.06
N LEU A 164 4.89 -22.55 5.98
CA LEU A 164 4.75 -22.97 7.37
C LEU A 164 3.96 -24.27 7.54
N PHE A 165 2.87 -24.46 6.80
CA PHE A 165 2.10 -25.72 6.88
C PHE A 165 2.95 -26.95 6.51
N PHE A 166 3.86 -26.82 5.53
CA PHE A 166 4.84 -27.87 5.21
C PHE A 166 5.98 -27.96 6.24
N LEU A 167 6.38 -26.85 6.88
CA LEU A 167 7.34 -26.85 7.98
C LEU A 167 6.82 -27.68 9.16
N GLU A 168 5.57 -27.47 9.55
CA GLU A 168 4.88 -28.23 10.60
C GLU A 168 4.86 -29.73 10.29
N LYS A 169 4.45 -30.09 9.05
CA LYS A 169 4.50 -31.48 8.58
C LYS A 169 5.90 -32.09 8.62
N SER A 170 6.96 -31.29 8.51
CA SER A 170 8.33 -31.79 8.61
C SER A 170 8.73 -32.19 10.04
N ILE A 171 8.18 -31.54 11.08
CA ILE A 171 8.51 -31.82 12.48
C ILE A 171 8.05 -33.21 12.92
N GLY A 172 6.89 -33.64 12.42
CA GLY A 172 6.32 -34.98 12.65
C GLY A 172 6.77 -36.06 11.65
N SER A 173 7.62 -35.73 10.68
CA SER A 173 7.98 -36.66 9.59
C SER A 173 9.44 -37.09 9.64
N ARG A 174 9.69 -38.38 9.42
CA ARG A 174 11.05 -38.89 9.16
C ARG A 174 11.58 -38.44 7.79
N ARG A 175 10.69 -38.09 6.85
CA ARG A 175 11.03 -37.71 5.46
C ARG A 175 11.50 -36.24 5.41
N ILE A 176 12.53 -35.96 4.61
CA ILE A 176 13.05 -34.59 4.43
C ILE A 176 12.19 -33.73 3.49
N TRP A 177 11.51 -34.35 2.52
CA TRP A 177 10.76 -33.65 1.45
C TRP A 177 9.79 -32.54 1.91
N PRO A 178 9.01 -32.68 2.99
CA PRO A 178 8.18 -31.57 3.50
C PRO A 178 8.99 -30.34 3.92
N LEU A 179 10.21 -30.51 4.43
CA LEU A 179 11.10 -29.40 4.76
C LEU A 179 11.66 -28.74 3.48
N LEU A 180 11.98 -29.53 2.46
CA LEU A 180 12.43 -29.00 1.16
C LEU A 180 11.31 -28.19 0.49
N VAL A 181 10.09 -28.73 0.45
CA VAL A 181 8.90 -28.00 -0.06
C VAL A 181 8.64 -26.75 0.74
N SER A 182 8.71 -26.81 2.08
CA SER A 182 8.53 -25.65 2.94
C SER A 182 9.46 -24.49 2.57
N PHE A 183 10.75 -24.77 2.39
CA PHE A 183 11.76 -23.76 2.05
C PHE A 183 11.72 -23.37 0.57
N GLY A 184 11.44 -24.29 -0.35
CA GLY A 184 11.23 -24.01 -1.77
C GLY A 184 10.02 -23.12 -2.02
N LEU A 185 8.94 -23.24 -1.23
CA LEU A 185 7.79 -22.32 -1.26
C LEU A 185 8.17 -20.90 -0.83
N ILE A 186 9.15 -20.72 0.08
CA ILE A 186 9.70 -19.39 0.39
C ILE A 186 10.57 -18.86 -0.76
N GLY A 187 11.24 -19.74 -1.51
CA GLY A 187 11.92 -19.38 -2.75
C GLY A 187 10.95 -18.92 -3.86
N ILE A 188 9.82 -19.59 -3.99
CA ILE A 188 8.71 -19.14 -4.86
C ILE A 188 8.12 -17.82 -4.36
N ALA A 189 7.96 -17.64 -3.04
CA ALA A 189 7.50 -16.39 -2.44
C ALA A 189 8.47 -15.22 -2.68
N PHE A 190 9.79 -15.46 -2.77
CA PHE A 190 10.76 -14.46 -3.24
C PHE A 190 10.50 -14.05 -4.70
N ASN A 191 10.05 -14.98 -5.55
CA ASN A 191 9.62 -14.62 -6.91
C ASN A 191 8.19 -14.06 -6.98
N VAL A 192 7.52 -13.91 -5.84
CA VAL A 192 6.33 -13.05 -5.68
C VAL A 192 6.72 -11.66 -5.17
N LYS A 193 7.61 -11.55 -4.16
CA LYS A 193 7.92 -10.24 -3.55
C LYS A 193 9.31 -10.07 -2.93
N MET A 194 10.31 -10.67 -3.55
CA MET A 194 11.74 -10.49 -3.27
C MET A 194 12.07 -10.63 -1.77
N LEU A 195 12.95 -9.77 -1.22
CA LEU A 195 13.43 -9.89 0.15
C LEU A 195 12.35 -9.73 1.24
N GLN A 196 11.19 -9.14 0.92
CA GLN A 196 10.06 -9.10 1.83
C GLN A 196 9.60 -10.54 2.21
N ALA A 197 9.71 -11.52 1.28
CA ALA A 197 9.40 -12.92 1.57
C ALA A 197 10.35 -13.58 2.58
N PHE A 198 11.61 -13.12 2.66
CA PHE A 198 12.64 -13.73 3.52
C PHE A 198 12.52 -13.36 4.99
N MET A 199 11.69 -12.38 5.34
CA MET A 199 11.50 -11.91 6.72
C MET A 199 10.96 -13.00 7.67
N ILE A 200 10.35 -14.06 7.13
CA ILE A 200 9.89 -15.23 7.89
C ILE A 200 11.01 -16.25 8.19
N LEU A 201 12.09 -16.26 7.41
CA LEU A 201 13.12 -17.32 7.48
C LEU A 201 13.74 -17.48 8.88
N PRO A 202 14.06 -16.41 9.64
CA PRO A 202 14.56 -16.55 11.01
C PRO A 202 13.60 -17.34 11.92
N ALA A 203 12.29 -17.14 11.75
CA ALA A 203 11.27 -17.89 12.47
C ALA A 203 11.27 -19.38 12.09
N MET A 204 11.41 -19.68 10.80
CA MET A 204 11.40 -21.06 10.28
C MET A 204 12.63 -21.85 10.72
N TYR A 205 13.84 -21.27 10.60
CA TYR A 205 15.07 -21.88 11.07
C TYR A 205 15.02 -22.14 12.59
N LEU A 206 14.63 -21.13 13.38
CA LEU A 206 14.53 -21.25 14.83
C LEU A 206 13.48 -22.28 15.25
N PHE A 207 12.30 -22.26 14.64
CA PHE A 207 11.24 -23.23 14.95
C PHE A 207 11.68 -24.64 14.61
N TYR A 208 12.28 -24.90 13.43
CA TYR A 208 12.79 -26.22 13.10
C TYR A 208 13.85 -26.69 14.12
N TRP A 209 14.77 -25.79 14.49
CA TRP A 209 15.81 -26.06 15.49
C TRP A 209 15.22 -26.45 16.86
N LEU A 210 14.18 -25.74 17.32
CA LEU A 210 13.54 -26.00 18.60
C LEU A 210 12.59 -27.21 18.57
N ALA A 211 11.82 -27.39 17.49
CA ALA A 211 10.72 -28.34 17.41
C ALA A 211 11.13 -29.74 16.97
N ALA A 212 12.06 -29.88 16.02
CA ALA A 212 12.48 -31.19 15.51
C ALA A 212 13.13 -32.03 16.62
N ASN A 213 12.66 -33.27 16.81
CA ASN A 213 13.17 -34.21 17.81
C ASN A 213 14.32 -35.05 17.22
N GLU A 214 15.41 -34.38 16.83
CA GLU A 214 16.56 -34.98 16.16
C GLU A 214 17.89 -34.47 16.78
N SER A 215 18.98 -35.21 16.56
CA SER A 215 20.32 -34.76 16.93
C SER A 215 20.73 -33.51 16.14
N TRP A 216 21.50 -32.63 16.76
CA TRP A 216 21.91 -31.35 16.16
C TRP A 216 22.59 -31.51 14.78
N LYS A 217 23.46 -32.53 14.62
CA LYS A 217 24.07 -32.87 13.32
C LYS A 217 23.03 -33.17 12.22
N LYS A 218 21.95 -33.89 12.55
CA LYS A 218 20.84 -34.18 11.60
C LYS A 218 20.04 -32.92 11.27
N LYS A 219 19.80 -32.05 12.26
CA LYS A 219 19.14 -30.75 12.05
C LYS A 219 19.94 -29.88 11.08
N ILE A 220 21.24 -29.72 11.30
CA ILE A 220 22.13 -28.98 10.40
C ILE A 220 22.07 -29.56 8.99
N LYS A 221 22.28 -30.87 8.82
CA LYS A 221 22.23 -31.52 7.50
C LYS A 221 20.90 -31.28 6.78
N LYS A 222 19.76 -31.42 7.48
CA LYS A 222 18.43 -31.16 6.91
C LYS A 222 18.19 -29.69 6.57
N LEU A 223 18.62 -28.77 7.44
CA LEU A 223 18.54 -27.34 7.18
C LEU A 223 19.41 -26.92 5.99
N ILE A 224 20.61 -27.48 5.81
CA ILE A 224 21.44 -27.24 4.61
C ILE A 224 20.68 -27.61 3.33
N PHE A 225 20.09 -28.81 3.24
CA PHE A 225 19.29 -29.19 2.07
C PHE A 225 18.05 -28.31 1.90
N ALA A 226 17.43 -27.86 2.99
CA ALA A 226 16.31 -26.92 2.94
C ALA A 226 16.75 -25.55 2.39
N THR A 227 17.90 -25.03 2.83
CA THR A 227 18.52 -23.80 2.32
C THR A 227 18.90 -23.95 0.84
N VAL A 228 19.42 -25.11 0.41
CA VAL A 228 19.66 -25.38 -1.02
C VAL A 228 18.34 -25.33 -1.81
N SER A 229 17.27 -25.95 -1.30
CA SER A 229 15.95 -25.89 -1.95
C SER A 229 15.40 -24.45 -2.03
N LEU A 230 15.52 -23.67 -0.95
CA LEU A 230 15.23 -22.22 -0.94
C LEU A 230 16.00 -21.51 -2.05
N LEU A 231 17.33 -21.64 -2.09
CA LEU A 231 18.20 -20.96 -3.06
C LEU A 231 17.86 -21.32 -4.50
N VAL A 232 17.60 -22.61 -4.80
CA VAL A 232 17.17 -23.06 -6.13
C VAL A 232 15.89 -22.34 -6.56
N PHE A 233 14.84 -22.35 -5.74
CA PHE A 233 13.57 -21.72 -6.09
C PHE A 233 13.59 -20.18 -6.02
N THR A 234 14.49 -19.59 -5.24
CA THR A 234 14.79 -18.15 -5.24
C THR A 234 15.46 -17.72 -6.54
N LEU A 235 16.52 -18.42 -6.95
CA LEU A 235 17.44 -17.95 -7.99
C LEU A 235 17.10 -18.42 -9.40
N ALA A 236 16.32 -19.51 -9.56
CA ALA A 236 16.01 -20.07 -10.88
C ALA A 236 15.42 -19.03 -11.86
N TYR A 237 14.42 -18.25 -11.45
CA TYR A 237 13.83 -17.22 -12.31
C TYR A 237 14.76 -16.00 -12.51
N PRO A 238 15.32 -15.34 -11.47
CA PRO A 238 16.23 -14.20 -11.66
C PRO A 238 17.45 -14.51 -12.52
N ILE A 239 18.09 -15.67 -12.32
CA ILE A 239 19.22 -16.09 -13.15
C ILE A 239 18.78 -16.32 -14.60
N SER A 240 17.61 -16.94 -14.85
CA SER A 240 17.11 -17.13 -16.22
C SER A 240 16.86 -15.80 -16.96
N VAL A 241 16.40 -14.77 -16.25
CA VAL A 241 16.22 -13.42 -16.81
C VAL A 241 17.58 -12.78 -17.07
N ASP A 242 18.45 -12.73 -16.06
CA ASP A 242 19.71 -11.98 -16.15
C ASP A 242 20.71 -12.61 -17.12
N MET A 243 20.69 -13.95 -17.29
CA MET A 243 21.48 -14.67 -18.30
C MET A 243 20.88 -14.59 -19.72
N THR A 244 19.62 -14.20 -19.90
CA THR A 244 19.06 -14.01 -21.24
C THR A 244 19.61 -12.71 -21.86
N PRO A 245 20.11 -12.74 -23.12
CA PRO A 245 20.62 -11.54 -23.79
C PRO A 245 19.61 -10.38 -23.77
N ALA A 246 20.09 -9.18 -23.44
CA ALA A 246 19.24 -7.99 -23.27
C ALA A 246 18.48 -7.57 -24.55
N SER A 247 18.89 -8.03 -25.73
CA SER A 247 18.17 -7.87 -27.01
C SER A 247 16.96 -8.80 -27.18
N SER A 248 16.86 -9.86 -26.36
CA SER A 248 15.87 -10.93 -26.46
C SER A 248 14.86 -10.93 -25.31
N ARG A 249 14.95 -9.98 -24.38
CA ARG A 249 14.03 -9.81 -23.23
C ARG A 249 13.69 -8.33 -23.01
N PRO A 250 12.60 -8.02 -22.28
CA PRO A 250 12.31 -6.65 -21.87
C PRO A 250 13.38 -6.11 -20.91
N TYR A 251 13.47 -4.79 -20.81
CA TYR A 251 14.25 -4.14 -19.75
C TYR A 251 13.62 -4.45 -18.37
N VAL A 252 14.43 -4.74 -17.36
CA VAL A 252 13.96 -4.98 -15.99
C VAL A 252 13.62 -3.65 -15.31
N GLY A 253 12.33 -3.33 -15.24
CA GLY A 253 11.83 -2.09 -14.63
C GLY A 253 12.25 -1.94 -13.16
N GLY A 254 12.63 -0.73 -12.76
CA GLY A 254 13.14 -0.43 -11.42
C GLY A 254 14.60 -0.87 -11.14
N SER A 255 15.35 -1.28 -12.16
CA SER A 255 16.80 -1.50 -12.11
C SER A 255 17.55 -0.44 -12.91
N GLU A 256 18.82 -0.19 -12.61
CA GLU A 256 19.71 0.69 -13.39
C GLU A 256 20.58 -0.10 -14.39
N THR A 257 20.90 -1.36 -14.09
CA THR A 257 21.79 -2.23 -14.90
C THR A 257 21.05 -3.31 -15.70
N ASN A 258 19.72 -3.25 -15.77
CA ASN A 258 18.86 -4.22 -16.46
C ASN A 258 18.92 -5.64 -15.84
N SER A 259 19.00 -5.71 -14.50
CA SER A 259 19.11 -6.96 -13.71
C SER A 259 17.98 -7.12 -12.70
N LEU A 260 17.40 -8.32 -12.64
CA LEU A 260 16.38 -8.70 -11.65
C LEU A 260 16.99 -8.97 -10.27
N LEU A 261 18.25 -9.42 -10.22
CA LEU A 261 19.00 -9.54 -8.96
C LEU A 261 19.28 -8.16 -8.37
N GLU A 262 19.72 -7.19 -9.16
CA GLU A 262 19.87 -5.79 -8.73
C GLU A 262 18.56 -5.23 -8.18
N LEU A 263 17.46 -5.37 -8.92
CA LEU A 263 16.11 -4.95 -8.48
C LEU A 263 15.71 -5.58 -7.14
N ALA A 264 16.08 -6.85 -6.90
CA ALA A 264 15.70 -7.60 -5.71
C ALA A 264 16.52 -7.22 -4.46
N PHE A 265 17.83 -6.98 -4.61
CA PHE A 265 18.73 -6.65 -3.49
C PHE A 265 18.91 -5.14 -3.27
N GLY A 266 18.72 -4.31 -4.29
CA GLY A 266 18.70 -2.85 -4.27
C GLY A 266 17.32 -2.29 -3.90
N TYR A 267 16.57 -1.82 -4.91
CA TYR A 267 15.28 -1.11 -4.74
C TYR A 267 14.24 -1.85 -3.88
N ASN A 268 14.06 -3.16 -4.07
CA ASN A 268 13.13 -3.98 -3.26
C ASN A 268 13.81 -4.62 -2.03
N GLY A 269 15.03 -4.19 -1.72
CA GLY A 269 15.89 -4.75 -0.68
C GLY A 269 16.48 -3.70 0.24
N SER A 270 17.80 -3.51 0.14
CA SER A 270 18.59 -2.67 1.03
C SER A 270 18.15 -1.20 1.05
N GLU A 271 17.72 -0.65 -0.09
CA GLU A 271 17.24 0.74 -0.19
C GLU A 271 16.03 1.01 0.71
N ARG A 272 15.14 0.03 0.91
CA ARG A 272 13.97 0.16 1.79
C ARG A 272 14.35 0.56 3.22
N LEU A 273 15.53 0.14 3.67
CA LEU A 273 16.11 0.52 4.96
C LEU A 273 17.00 1.77 4.82
N LEU A 274 17.95 1.75 3.89
CA LEU A 274 19.04 2.74 3.81
C LEU A 274 18.63 4.10 3.19
N GLY A 275 17.50 4.14 2.50
CA GLY A 275 17.07 5.28 1.67
C GLY A 275 17.11 4.91 0.18
N GLN A 276 16.26 5.57 -0.61
CA GLN A 276 16.11 5.27 -2.03
C GLN A 276 17.19 5.98 -2.86
N THR A 277 17.92 5.22 -3.67
CA THR A 277 18.94 5.70 -4.61
C THR A 277 18.54 5.46 -6.06
N THR A 278 17.84 4.36 -6.36
CA THR A 278 17.40 3.99 -7.72
C THR A 278 15.93 4.30 -7.95
N GLY A 279 15.50 4.50 -9.21
CA GLY A 279 14.10 4.76 -9.55
C GLY A 279 13.49 6.05 -8.95
N THR A 280 14.33 7.05 -8.61
CA THR A 280 13.92 8.27 -7.88
C THR A 280 13.42 9.39 -8.80
N GLY A 281 12.11 9.43 -9.05
CA GLY A 281 11.43 10.49 -9.83
C GLY A 281 11.42 11.88 -9.19
N GLY A 282 12.59 12.46 -8.89
CA GLY A 282 12.78 13.87 -8.50
C GLY A 282 12.10 14.34 -7.20
N THR A 283 11.48 13.45 -6.43
CA THR A 283 10.58 13.80 -5.31
C THR A 283 11.04 13.36 -3.92
N PHE A 284 12.12 12.57 -3.82
CA PHE A 284 12.60 12.01 -2.55
C PHE A 284 13.98 12.55 -2.12
N GLY A 285 14.59 13.44 -2.91
CA GLY A 285 15.95 13.94 -2.71
C GLY A 285 16.06 15.30 -2.00
N ALA A 286 15.39 15.52 -0.88
CA ALA A 286 15.66 16.65 0.04
C ALA A 286 14.97 16.44 1.41
N GLY A 287 15.73 16.01 2.43
CA GLY A 287 15.16 15.92 3.79
C GLY A 287 15.92 15.09 4.83
N MET A 288 16.98 14.35 4.45
CA MET A 288 17.60 13.35 5.34
C MET A 288 19.14 13.46 5.46
N ASN A 289 19.73 14.66 5.38
CA ASN A 289 20.95 14.95 6.17
C ASN A 289 21.30 16.45 6.23
N SER A 290 21.06 17.08 7.38
CA SER A 290 21.69 18.35 7.74
C SER A 290 21.78 18.52 9.27
N LYS A 291 22.31 17.51 9.97
CA LYS A 291 22.83 17.68 11.32
C LYS A 291 24.34 17.89 11.26
N THR A 292 24.72 19.17 11.29
CA THR A 292 25.92 19.69 11.97
C THR A 292 26.98 18.65 12.38
N GLN A 293 27.91 18.35 11.48
CA GLN A 293 29.25 17.91 11.87
C GLN A 293 30.24 19.06 11.74
N ASN A 294 30.38 19.78 12.85
CA ASN A 294 31.51 20.68 13.05
C ASN A 294 32.72 19.84 13.44
N LYS A 295 33.54 19.43 12.46
CA LYS A 295 34.86 18.82 12.70
C LYS A 295 35.90 19.36 11.72
N LYS A 296 36.89 20.07 12.29
CA LYS A 296 38.21 20.25 11.66
C LYS A 296 38.90 18.88 11.55
N GLY A 297 39.58 18.63 10.45
CA GLY A 297 40.42 17.45 10.23
C GLY A 297 40.85 17.39 8.77
N GLY A 298 42.15 17.58 8.50
CA GLY A 298 42.66 17.71 7.14
C GLY A 298 42.86 16.37 6.43
N GLY A 299 42.81 16.40 5.09
CA GLY A 299 43.12 15.30 4.19
C GLY A 299 43.29 15.84 2.77
N MET A 300 44.47 15.62 2.19
CA MET A 300 44.97 16.27 0.97
C MET A 300 44.36 15.65 -0.31
N PRO A 301 44.02 16.43 -1.35
CA PRO A 301 43.93 15.95 -2.72
C PRO A 301 45.20 16.33 -3.50
N THR A 302 45.87 15.34 -4.10
CA THR A 302 47.04 15.53 -4.95
C THR A 302 46.68 15.64 -6.44
N GLY A 303 47.31 16.58 -7.14
CA GLY A 303 47.47 16.56 -8.60
C GLY A 303 46.54 17.46 -9.42
N GLY A 304 47.12 18.45 -10.14
CA GLY A 304 46.48 19.00 -11.35
C GLY A 304 46.51 20.52 -11.60
N LYS A 305 47.70 21.13 -11.72
CA LYS A 305 48.03 22.38 -12.47
C LYS A 305 47.16 23.66 -12.28
N ALA A 306 47.83 24.74 -11.84
CA ALA A 306 47.33 26.12 -11.91
C ALA A 306 47.44 26.72 -13.34
N PRO A 307 46.84 27.90 -13.58
CA PRO A 307 47.70 29.08 -13.70
C PRO A 307 47.31 30.30 -12.82
N THR A 308 48.35 31.09 -12.56
CA THR A 308 48.50 32.38 -11.87
C THR A 308 47.47 33.49 -12.18
N GLY A 309 47.13 34.33 -11.18
CA GLY A 309 46.29 35.54 -11.41
C GLY A 309 46.00 36.49 -10.22
N MET A 310 47.05 37.09 -9.62
CA MET A 310 47.06 38.35 -8.81
C MET A 310 46.08 38.67 -7.64
N LYS A 311 46.75 39.06 -6.53
CA LYS A 311 46.50 40.17 -5.58
C LYS A 311 45.42 40.07 -4.48
N GLN A 312 45.94 40.01 -3.25
CA GLN A 312 45.25 40.31 -1.98
C GLN A 312 44.85 41.79 -1.87
N GLY A 313 43.76 42.05 -1.16
CA GLY A 313 43.40 43.36 -0.63
C GLY A 313 42.82 43.23 0.78
N THR A 314 43.65 43.42 1.81
CA THR A 314 43.23 43.36 3.23
C THR A 314 42.68 44.71 3.72
N LYS A 315 41.48 44.73 4.32
CA LYS A 315 41.11 45.73 5.34
C LYS A 315 40.27 45.09 6.46
N LYS A 316 40.69 45.34 7.72
CA LYS A 316 39.89 45.15 8.94
C LYS A 316 38.91 46.33 9.08
N GLY A 317 37.81 46.17 9.83
CA GLY A 317 36.96 47.31 10.19
C GLY A 317 35.76 46.99 11.09
N ALA A 318 35.94 47.22 12.39
CA ALA A 318 34.95 47.58 13.42
C ALA A 318 33.76 46.63 13.75
N ALA A 319 33.50 46.53 15.07
CA ALA A 319 32.33 45.91 15.67
C ALA A 319 31.24 46.97 15.97
N GLY A 320 30.00 46.53 16.15
CA GLY A 320 28.89 47.39 16.57
C GLY A 320 27.68 46.56 17.01
N GLY A 321 27.65 46.16 18.28
CA GLY A 321 26.50 45.46 18.86
C GLY A 321 25.46 46.43 19.42
N LYS A 322 24.18 46.08 19.31
CA LYS A 322 23.12 46.56 20.22
C LYS A 322 22.20 45.43 20.60
N GLN A 323 22.04 45.26 21.91
CA GLN A 323 21.12 44.36 22.59
C GLN A 323 20.05 45.25 23.24
N MET A 324 18.77 44.87 23.18
CA MET A 324 17.77 45.51 24.04
C MET A 324 16.62 44.55 24.38
N GLN A 325 16.07 44.74 25.58
CA GLN A 325 15.25 43.78 26.30
C GLN A 325 13.74 43.89 25.99
N ALA A 326 13.00 42.86 26.40
CA ALA A 326 11.54 42.87 26.46
C ALA A 326 11.01 43.75 27.60
N PRO A 327 9.69 44.06 27.58
CA PRO A 327 8.85 43.70 28.71
C PRO A 327 7.64 42.85 28.30
N GLY A 328 7.12 42.06 29.24
CA GLY A 328 6.06 41.08 28.99
C GLY A 328 4.63 41.58 29.23
N GLY A 329 3.66 40.76 28.80
CA GLY A 329 2.23 40.93 29.08
C GLY A 329 1.49 39.61 28.90
N SER A 330 0.89 39.08 29.97
CA SER A 330 0.35 37.72 30.05
C SER A 330 -1.17 37.66 29.91
N LYS A 331 -1.69 36.84 28.99
CA LYS A 331 -3.06 36.29 29.04
C LYS A 331 -3.12 34.84 28.54
N LYS A 332 -3.74 33.96 29.33
CA LYS A 332 -4.07 32.56 28.97
C LYS A 332 -5.35 32.51 28.14
N GLY A 333 -5.48 31.51 27.25
CA GLY A 333 -6.80 31.11 26.72
C GLY A 333 -6.77 30.18 25.51
N GLY A 334 -7.11 28.90 25.70
CA GLY A 334 -7.48 27.96 24.63
C GLY A 334 -6.47 26.82 24.36
N PRO A 335 -6.88 25.54 24.43
CA PRO A 335 -6.03 24.41 24.04
C PRO A 335 -5.92 24.32 22.51
N GLY A 336 -4.88 24.95 21.96
CA GLY A 336 -4.54 24.85 20.54
C GLY A 336 -4.16 23.43 20.13
N LYS A 337 -4.54 23.06 18.89
CA LYS A 337 -4.18 21.78 18.25
C LYS A 337 -2.68 21.49 18.43
N MET A 338 -2.34 20.32 18.98
CA MET A 338 -0.96 19.79 18.97
C MET A 338 -0.53 19.39 17.54
N GLY A 339 -0.13 20.39 16.75
CA GLY A 339 0.66 20.18 15.54
C GLY A 339 2.12 19.92 15.91
N ALA A 340 2.44 18.70 16.34
CA ALA A 340 3.81 18.32 16.70
C ALA A 340 4.60 17.87 15.46
N GLY A 341 5.71 18.57 15.18
CA GLY A 341 6.65 18.43 14.06
C GLY A 341 6.70 17.09 13.33
N GLY A 342 6.06 17.02 12.15
CA GLY A 342 6.11 15.90 11.22
C GLY A 342 7.38 15.86 10.36
N GLY A 343 8.55 15.61 10.97
CA GLY A 343 9.79 15.32 10.24
C GLY A 343 9.93 13.82 9.98
N GLY A 344 9.78 13.38 8.72
CA GLY A 344 9.99 11.97 8.30
C GLY A 344 8.78 11.27 7.66
N GLY A 345 7.66 11.97 7.44
CA GLY A 345 6.53 11.47 6.66
C GLY A 345 6.71 11.67 5.16
N GLY A 346 7.45 10.77 4.50
CA GLY A 346 7.55 10.75 3.03
C GLY A 346 6.19 10.50 2.34
N ALA A 347 6.17 10.55 1.00
CA ALA A 347 4.97 10.58 0.13
C ALA A 347 3.90 9.48 0.30
N PHE A 348 4.12 8.51 1.19
CA PHE A 348 3.22 7.38 1.47
C PHE A 348 2.49 7.49 2.83
N ASN A 349 2.66 8.59 3.57
CA ASN A 349 2.10 8.80 4.92
C ASN A 349 2.32 7.59 5.86
N ILE A 350 3.59 7.21 6.03
CA ILE A 350 4.00 6.03 6.82
C ILE A 350 4.34 6.35 8.29
N GLY A 351 4.06 7.56 8.76
CA GLY A 351 4.36 7.99 10.13
C GLY A 351 5.86 8.07 10.48
N THR A 352 6.13 8.56 11.69
CA THR A 352 7.48 8.82 12.21
C THR A 352 8.17 7.52 12.63
N ILE A 353 9.39 7.30 12.13
CA ILE A 353 10.26 6.16 12.46
C ILE A 353 10.38 5.98 13.99
N GLY A 354 10.29 4.73 14.45
CA GLY A 354 10.46 4.38 15.86
C GLY A 354 9.67 3.14 16.29
N PRO A 355 9.91 2.63 17.51
CA PRO A 355 9.28 1.41 18.02
C PRO A 355 7.75 1.52 18.15
N PHE A 356 7.19 2.73 18.17
CA PHE A 356 5.73 2.96 18.21
C PHE A 356 5.10 3.29 16.85
N ARG A 357 5.86 3.27 15.74
CA ARG A 357 5.36 3.66 14.41
C ARG A 357 4.12 2.89 13.98
N LEU A 358 4.11 1.58 14.21
CA LEU A 358 2.98 0.71 13.91
C LEU A 358 1.74 0.97 14.76
N PHE A 359 1.84 1.73 15.85
CA PHE A 359 0.68 2.18 16.61
C PHE A 359 0.12 3.52 16.09
N GLN A 360 0.92 4.36 15.42
CA GLN A 360 0.50 5.70 14.97
C GLN A 360 -0.70 5.66 14.01
N SER A 361 -1.52 6.71 14.00
CA SER A 361 -2.72 6.84 13.15
C SER A 361 -2.47 6.64 11.65
N ALA A 362 -1.24 6.88 11.17
CA ALA A 362 -0.79 6.61 9.81
C ALA A 362 -0.87 5.12 9.40
N LEU A 363 -0.54 4.20 10.31
CA LEU A 363 -0.34 2.78 10.01
C LEU A 363 -1.20 1.84 10.89
N GLY A 364 -1.39 2.20 12.16
CA GLY A 364 -2.10 1.41 13.16
C GLY A 364 -3.52 0.97 12.76
N PRO A 365 -4.37 1.88 12.23
CA PRO A 365 -5.69 1.55 11.73
C PRO A 365 -5.73 0.54 10.56
N GLN A 366 -4.59 0.17 9.98
CA GLN A 366 -4.52 -0.88 8.95
C GLN A 366 -4.36 -2.29 9.54
N VAL A 367 -3.59 -2.47 10.63
CA VAL A 367 -3.25 -3.83 11.12
C VAL A 367 -3.17 -4.00 12.65
N SER A 368 -2.93 -2.93 13.42
CA SER A 368 -2.51 -3.04 14.83
C SER A 368 -3.66 -3.25 15.83
N TRP A 369 -4.90 -3.34 15.35
CA TRP A 369 -6.14 -3.45 16.14
C TRP A 369 -6.12 -4.53 17.23
N LEU A 370 -5.52 -5.69 16.95
CA LEU A 370 -5.44 -6.81 17.89
C LEU A 370 -4.01 -7.04 18.41
N LEU A 371 -3.05 -6.17 18.07
CA LEU A 371 -1.66 -6.31 18.48
C LEU A 371 -1.48 -6.23 20.01
N PRO A 372 -2.12 -5.31 20.77
CA PRO A 372 -2.02 -5.33 22.23
C PRO A 372 -2.51 -6.65 22.81
N PHE A 373 -3.67 -7.14 22.36
CA PHE A 373 -4.21 -8.43 22.80
C PHE A 373 -3.26 -9.59 22.48
N ALA A 374 -2.64 -9.60 21.29
CA ALA A 374 -1.66 -10.60 20.89
C ALA A 374 -0.41 -10.61 21.80
N LEU A 375 0.04 -9.44 22.29
CA LEU A 375 1.16 -9.34 23.23
C LEU A 375 0.80 -9.90 24.62
N PHE A 376 -0.37 -9.55 25.17
CA PHE A 376 -0.89 -10.19 26.40
C PHE A 376 -1.12 -11.69 26.20
N GLY A 377 -1.60 -12.09 25.02
CA GLY A 377 -1.82 -13.46 24.60
C GLY A 377 -0.54 -14.28 24.55
N LEU A 378 0.57 -13.69 24.09
CA LEU A 378 1.90 -14.29 24.14
C LEU A 378 2.38 -14.51 25.58
N ILE A 379 2.31 -13.48 26.43
CA ILE A 379 2.74 -13.56 27.84
C ILE A 379 1.91 -14.62 28.60
N GLY A 380 0.58 -14.56 28.44
CA GLY A 380 -0.36 -15.52 29.01
C GLY A 380 -0.15 -16.93 28.46
N GLY A 381 0.05 -17.08 27.15
CA GLY A 381 0.32 -18.35 26.49
C GLY A 381 1.61 -19.02 26.97
N LEU A 382 2.70 -18.27 27.05
CA LEU A 382 3.98 -18.76 27.57
C LEU A 382 3.87 -19.18 29.05
N ALA A 383 3.05 -18.49 29.85
CA ALA A 383 2.82 -18.81 31.26
C ALA A 383 1.84 -19.98 31.47
N TYR A 384 0.82 -20.12 30.63
CA TYR A 384 -0.25 -21.13 30.73
C TYR A 384 0.20 -22.49 30.20
N PHE A 385 0.89 -22.53 29.05
CA PHE A 385 1.36 -23.76 28.43
C PHE A 385 2.73 -24.22 28.95
N ARG A 386 3.23 -23.64 30.05
CA ARG A 386 4.46 -24.07 30.73
C ARG A 386 4.20 -25.31 31.57
N ASP A 387 5.00 -26.35 31.36
CA ASP A 387 5.07 -27.47 32.30
C ASP A 387 5.73 -27.01 33.60
N LYS A 388 4.96 -26.93 34.69
CA LYS A 388 5.46 -26.51 36.01
C LYS A 388 6.45 -27.50 36.62
N ARG A 389 6.51 -28.75 36.16
CA ARG A 389 7.42 -29.79 36.67
C ARG A 389 8.81 -29.74 36.03
N ARG A 390 9.00 -28.90 35.00
CA ARG A 390 10.28 -28.74 34.29
C ARG A 390 10.92 -27.38 34.59
N ARG A 391 12.25 -27.31 34.44
CA ARG A 391 12.97 -26.02 34.47
C ARG A 391 12.43 -25.09 33.36
N TRP A 392 12.42 -23.80 33.63
CA TRP A 392 11.71 -22.79 32.83
C TRP A 392 12.14 -22.71 31.35
N PHE A 393 13.36 -23.14 31.02
CA PHE A 393 13.90 -23.17 29.67
C PHE A 393 13.48 -24.42 28.83
N TYR A 394 12.82 -25.41 29.44
CA TYR A 394 12.30 -26.57 28.70
C TYR A 394 10.91 -26.28 28.09
N LEU A 395 10.92 -25.80 26.85
CA LEU A 395 9.73 -25.41 26.10
C LEU A 395 8.82 -26.60 25.73
N THR A 396 7.54 -26.51 26.04
CA THR A 396 6.50 -27.44 25.55
C THR A 396 6.19 -27.23 24.06
N THR A 397 5.55 -28.20 23.41
CA THR A 397 5.12 -28.09 21.99
C THR A 397 4.35 -26.80 21.72
N LYS A 398 3.42 -26.42 22.61
CA LYS A 398 2.61 -25.20 22.50
C LYS A 398 3.44 -23.92 22.72
N GLN A 399 4.45 -23.95 23.59
CA GLN A 399 5.36 -22.80 23.74
C GLN A 399 6.26 -22.61 22.51
N LYS A 400 6.73 -23.70 21.88
CA LYS A 400 7.48 -23.63 20.61
C LYS A 400 6.65 -23.05 19.47
N GLN A 401 5.36 -23.39 19.41
CA GLN A 401 4.40 -22.77 18.50
C GLN A 401 4.25 -21.26 18.72
N LEU A 402 4.11 -20.81 19.98
CA LEU A 402 4.08 -19.36 20.27
C LEU A 402 5.37 -18.67 19.82
N ILE A 403 6.53 -19.31 20.02
CA ILE A 403 7.83 -18.79 19.57
C ILE A 403 7.89 -18.67 18.03
N LEU A 404 7.37 -19.63 17.26
CA LEU A 404 7.29 -19.51 15.80
C LEU A 404 6.59 -18.22 15.36
N TRP A 405 5.39 -17.96 15.89
CA TRP A 405 4.62 -16.77 15.53
C TRP A 405 5.25 -15.47 16.03
N THR A 406 5.84 -15.47 17.23
CA THR A 406 6.60 -14.32 17.76
C THR A 406 7.86 -14.03 16.95
N SER A 407 8.59 -15.06 16.51
CA SER A 407 9.79 -14.92 15.70
C SER A 407 9.52 -14.55 14.25
N TRP A 408 8.28 -14.71 13.75
CA TRP A 408 7.80 -14.01 12.55
C TRP A 408 7.49 -12.55 12.88
N LEU A 409 6.70 -12.31 13.94
CA LEU A 409 6.25 -10.96 14.31
C LEU A 409 7.41 -9.97 14.49
N ILE A 410 8.46 -10.34 15.24
CA ILE A 410 9.53 -9.41 15.64
C ILE A 410 10.30 -8.83 14.43
N PRO A 411 10.87 -9.63 13.49
CA PRO A 411 11.55 -9.07 12.32
C PRO A 411 10.67 -8.18 11.45
N VAL A 412 9.39 -8.57 11.25
CA VAL A 412 8.45 -7.80 10.43
C VAL A 412 8.04 -6.50 11.11
N TYR A 413 7.79 -6.54 12.42
CA TYR A 413 7.51 -5.36 13.24
C TYR A 413 8.71 -4.39 13.22
N GLY A 414 9.90 -4.92 13.47
CA GLY A 414 11.15 -4.16 13.50
C GLY A 414 11.42 -3.44 12.18
N PHE A 415 11.28 -4.14 11.04
CA PHE A 415 11.42 -3.54 9.71
C PHE A 415 10.47 -2.36 9.50
N PHE A 416 9.15 -2.55 9.68
CA PHE A 416 8.20 -1.44 9.44
C PHE A 416 8.39 -0.28 10.45
N SER A 417 8.87 -0.55 11.66
CA SER A 417 9.27 0.47 12.63
C SER A 417 10.44 1.36 12.17
N ILE A 418 11.39 0.84 11.37
CA ILE A 418 12.64 1.55 11.01
C ILE A 418 12.81 1.88 9.52
N ALA A 419 12.07 1.22 8.62
CA ALA A 419 12.26 1.35 7.17
C ALA A 419 12.04 2.80 6.67
N SER A 420 12.93 3.26 5.80
CA SER A 420 12.91 4.61 5.26
C SER A 420 11.72 4.84 4.32
N PHE A 421 11.36 3.86 3.48
CA PHE A 421 10.17 3.92 2.64
C PHE A 421 9.56 2.54 2.32
N PHE A 422 8.24 2.47 2.31
CA PHE A 422 7.44 1.31 1.90
C PHE A 422 6.00 1.76 1.61
N HIS A 423 5.19 0.90 0.98
CA HIS A 423 3.75 1.14 0.88
C HIS A 423 3.02 0.51 2.07
N PRO A 424 2.02 1.18 2.69
CA PRO A 424 1.34 0.67 3.90
C PRO A 424 0.77 -0.74 3.77
N TYR A 425 0.30 -1.16 2.59
CA TYR A 425 -0.28 -2.49 2.38
C TYR A 425 0.72 -3.66 2.55
N TYR A 426 2.02 -3.39 2.50
CA TYR A 426 3.06 -4.40 2.79
C TYR A 426 2.94 -4.96 4.21
N MET A 427 2.28 -4.22 5.12
CA MET A 427 2.02 -4.61 6.50
C MET A 427 1.07 -5.81 6.64
N ILE A 428 0.47 -6.33 5.56
CA ILE A 428 -0.28 -7.59 5.59
C ILE A 428 0.52 -8.73 6.24
N MET A 429 1.86 -8.72 6.14
CA MET A 429 2.73 -9.72 6.76
C MET A 429 2.70 -9.75 8.30
N LEU A 430 2.19 -8.69 8.95
CA LEU A 430 1.95 -8.68 10.39
C LEU A 430 0.67 -9.43 10.78
N ALA A 431 -0.29 -9.57 9.86
CA ALA A 431 -1.61 -10.10 10.17
C ALA A 431 -1.59 -11.58 10.59
N PRO A 432 -0.87 -12.52 9.91
CA PRO A 432 -0.82 -13.91 10.35
C PRO A 432 -0.30 -14.11 11.78
N PRO A 433 0.87 -13.58 12.20
CA PRO A 433 1.34 -13.78 13.58
C PRO A 433 0.49 -13.04 14.62
N ILE A 434 -0.08 -11.86 14.31
CA ILE A 434 -1.03 -11.20 15.22
C ILE A 434 -2.27 -12.07 15.44
N ALA A 435 -2.86 -12.59 14.36
CA ALA A 435 -4.06 -13.43 14.43
C ALA A 435 -3.81 -14.76 15.16
N ALA A 436 -2.66 -15.40 14.92
CA ALA A 436 -2.25 -16.61 15.62
C ALA A 436 -2.05 -16.38 17.13
N LEU A 437 -1.34 -15.32 17.52
CA LEU A 437 -1.10 -14.98 18.93
C LEU A 437 -2.37 -14.49 19.65
N PHE A 438 -3.29 -13.82 18.93
CA PHE A 438 -4.62 -13.48 19.43
C PHE A 438 -5.45 -14.74 19.73
N GLY A 439 -5.66 -15.62 18.75
CA GLY A 439 -6.56 -16.76 18.90
C GLY A 439 -6.03 -17.82 19.85
N THR A 440 -4.72 -18.10 19.83
CA THR A 440 -4.09 -18.99 20.83
C THR A 440 -4.03 -18.33 22.21
N GLY A 441 -3.65 -17.05 22.26
CA GLY A 441 -3.57 -16.24 23.47
C GLY A 441 -4.90 -16.13 24.22
N LEU A 442 -6.03 -15.88 23.54
CA LEU A 442 -7.35 -15.81 24.17
C LEU A 442 -7.69 -17.09 24.93
N THR A 443 -7.40 -18.27 24.36
CA THR A 443 -7.64 -19.55 25.05
C THR A 443 -6.76 -19.72 26.29
N ALA A 444 -5.51 -19.27 26.24
CA ALA A 444 -4.60 -19.30 27.38
C ALA A 444 -4.99 -18.30 28.48
N LEU A 445 -5.40 -17.08 28.10
CA LEU A 445 -5.83 -16.03 29.01
C LEU A 445 -7.13 -16.41 29.74
N ILE A 446 -8.11 -17.00 29.05
CA ILE A 446 -9.32 -17.55 29.70
C ILE A 446 -8.95 -18.70 30.65
N GLY A 447 -8.00 -19.55 30.27
CA GLY A 447 -7.50 -20.64 31.12
C GLY A 447 -6.78 -20.14 32.38
N LEU A 448 -5.94 -19.11 32.26
CA LEU A 448 -5.29 -18.46 33.40
C LEU A 448 -6.30 -17.76 34.31
N PHE A 449 -7.23 -17.00 33.73
CA PHE A 449 -8.26 -16.28 34.47
C PHE A 449 -9.09 -17.21 35.36
N LYS A 450 -9.60 -18.32 34.80
CA LYS A 450 -10.42 -19.30 35.54
C LYS A 450 -9.64 -20.03 36.64
N ASN A 451 -8.34 -20.26 36.42
CA ASN A 451 -7.48 -21.08 37.28
C ASN A 451 -6.58 -20.27 38.23
N SER A 452 -6.75 -18.94 38.29
CA SER A 452 -5.96 -18.04 39.16
C SER A 452 -6.85 -17.39 40.22
N LEU A 453 -6.25 -17.05 41.37
CA LEU A 453 -6.89 -16.23 42.40
C LEU A 453 -6.66 -14.74 42.10
N ARG A 454 -7.50 -13.86 42.66
CA ARG A 454 -7.33 -12.39 42.58
C ARG A 454 -5.98 -11.90 43.11
N THR A 455 -5.32 -12.64 43.99
CA THR A 455 -3.96 -12.32 44.47
C THR A 455 -2.85 -12.57 43.45
N ASN A 456 -3.16 -13.19 42.29
CA ASN A 456 -2.17 -13.55 41.28
C ASN A 456 -2.28 -12.66 40.04
N TRP A 457 -1.17 -12.03 39.62
CA TRP A 457 -1.12 -11.18 38.43
C TRP A 457 -1.70 -11.82 37.15
N LYS A 458 -1.63 -13.15 37.03
CA LYS A 458 -2.16 -13.91 35.88
C LYS A 458 -3.68 -13.83 35.74
N PHE A 459 -4.40 -13.57 36.84
CA PHE A 459 -5.83 -13.32 36.83
C PHE A 459 -6.17 -12.06 36.03
N TYR A 460 -5.37 -11.00 36.17
CA TYR A 460 -5.64 -9.69 35.55
C TYR A 460 -5.28 -9.61 34.07
N LEU A 461 -4.49 -10.55 33.53
CA LEU A 461 -4.04 -10.49 32.13
C LEU A 461 -5.19 -10.45 31.12
N LEU A 462 -6.32 -11.14 31.37
CA LEU A 462 -7.46 -11.12 30.45
C LEU A 462 -8.22 -9.77 30.48
N PRO A 463 -8.67 -9.25 31.64
CA PRO A 463 -9.21 -7.88 31.74
C PRO A 463 -8.26 -6.81 31.16
N LEU A 464 -6.96 -6.88 31.47
CA LEU A 464 -5.98 -5.92 30.95
C LEU A 464 -5.83 -6.02 29.43
N ALA A 465 -5.83 -7.23 28.86
CA ALA A 465 -5.78 -7.41 27.40
C ALA A 465 -6.99 -6.79 26.71
N ILE A 466 -8.20 -6.97 27.27
CA ILE A 466 -9.44 -6.36 26.75
C ILE A 466 -9.34 -4.83 26.83
N THR A 467 -9.06 -4.28 28.00
CA THR A 467 -9.06 -2.82 28.22
C THR A 467 -7.94 -2.11 27.45
N ALA A 468 -6.72 -2.64 27.43
CA ALA A 468 -5.60 -2.04 26.69
C ALA A 468 -5.81 -2.09 25.17
N THR A 469 -6.43 -3.16 24.67
CA THR A 469 -6.81 -3.25 23.26
C THR A 469 -7.91 -2.24 22.93
N ALA A 470 -8.98 -2.19 23.74
CA ALA A 470 -10.07 -1.23 23.56
C ALA A 470 -9.56 0.22 23.61
N ALA A 471 -8.64 0.57 24.50
CA ALA A 471 -8.05 1.91 24.57
C ALA A 471 -7.33 2.31 23.26
N LEU A 472 -6.56 1.40 22.65
CA LEU A 472 -5.93 1.64 21.34
C LEU A 472 -6.98 1.79 20.23
N GLN A 473 -7.98 0.92 20.20
CA GLN A 473 -9.04 0.96 19.20
C GLN A 473 -9.88 2.24 19.31
N SER A 474 -10.24 2.63 20.53
CA SER A 474 -10.90 3.91 20.83
C SER A 474 -10.08 5.09 20.30
N TRP A 475 -8.75 5.10 20.43
CA TRP A 475 -7.93 6.17 19.85
C TRP A 475 -8.02 6.25 18.32
N TYR A 476 -8.08 5.10 17.61
CA TYR A 476 -8.29 5.08 16.15
C TYR A 476 -9.70 5.50 15.75
N VAL A 477 -10.71 5.10 16.53
CA VAL A 477 -12.12 5.41 16.28
C VAL A 477 -12.42 6.89 16.53
N TYR A 478 -11.73 7.54 17.47
CA TYR A 478 -12.00 8.92 17.91
C TYR A 478 -12.02 9.95 16.77
N SER A 479 -11.12 9.82 15.79
CA SER A 479 -11.05 10.76 14.66
C SER A 479 -12.26 10.74 13.73
N TYR A 480 -13.04 9.65 13.71
CA TYR A 480 -14.20 9.47 12.84
C TYR A 480 -15.52 9.41 13.62
N TYR A 481 -15.52 8.77 14.80
CA TYR A 481 -16.70 8.52 15.60
C TYR A 481 -16.46 8.81 17.10
N PRO A 482 -16.45 10.09 17.53
CA PRO A 482 -16.17 10.47 18.91
C PRO A 482 -17.11 9.83 19.95
N TRP A 483 -18.37 9.59 19.62
CA TRP A 483 -19.34 8.99 20.55
C TRP A 483 -19.18 7.47 20.68
N LEU A 484 -18.99 6.73 19.57
CA LEU A 484 -18.68 5.29 19.60
C LEU A 484 -17.40 4.99 20.37
N THR A 485 -16.43 5.90 20.33
CA THR A 485 -15.16 5.80 21.08
C THR A 485 -15.37 5.57 22.57
N TRP A 486 -16.27 6.35 23.17
CA TRP A 486 -16.62 6.23 24.58
C TRP A 486 -17.43 4.98 24.86
N ILE A 487 -18.33 4.57 23.97
CA ILE A 487 -19.10 3.32 24.12
C ILE A 487 -18.16 2.10 24.11
N ILE A 488 -17.22 2.02 23.17
CA ILE A 488 -16.23 0.92 23.10
C ILE A 488 -15.40 0.86 24.39
N LEU A 489 -14.91 2.01 24.86
CA LEU A 489 -14.08 2.10 26.06
C LEU A 489 -14.86 1.74 27.33
N ILE A 490 -16.05 2.31 27.53
CA ILE A 490 -16.92 2.04 28.69
C ILE A 490 -17.38 0.59 28.69
N ALA A 491 -17.77 0.03 27.54
CA ALA A 491 -18.17 -1.38 27.45
C ALA A 491 -17.01 -2.31 27.78
N ALA A 492 -15.80 -2.07 27.22
CA ALA A 492 -14.62 -2.88 27.51
C ALA A 492 -14.22 -2.80 28.99
N ILE A 493 -14.22 -1.60 29.59
CA ILE A 493 -13.96 -1.40 31.03
C ILE A 493 -15.04 -2.12 31.86
N GLY A 494 -16.31 -1.97 31.52
CA GLY A 494 -17.44 -2.61 32.21
C GLY A 494 -17.36 -4.13 32.19
N PHE A 495 -17.06 -4.74 31.05
CA PHE A 495 -16.82 -6.19 30.95
C PHE A 495 -15.57 -6.63 31.72
N SER A 496 -14.47 -5.86 31.67
CA SER A 496 -13.25 -6.12 32.45
C SER A 496 -13.49 -6.06 33.96
N ILE A 497 -14.23 -5.07 34.46
CA ILE A 497 -14.63 -4.96 35.87
C ILE A 497 -15.58 -6.12 36.22
N GLY A 498 -16.57 -6.40 35.37
CA GLY A 498 -17.50 -7.52 35.55
C GLY A 498 -16.78 -8.86 35.67
N LEU A 499 -15.75 -9.11 34.86
CA LEU A 499 -14.89 -10.30 34.99
C LEU A 499 -14.18 -10.31 36.37
N ILE A 500 -13.59 -9.20 36.80
CA ILE A 500 -12.88 -9.13 38.09
C ILE A 500 -13.84 -9.39 39.26
N VAL A 501 -15.03 -8.78 39.24
CA VAL A 501 -16.05 -8.87 40.30
C VAL A 501 -16.79 -10.21 40.30
N ILE A 502 -17.12 -10.75 39.12
CA ILE A 502 -17.89 -11.99 38.92
C ILE A 502 -17.06 -13.01 38.12
N PRO A 503 -15.98 -13.57 38.69
CA PRO A 503 -15.05 -14.44 37.96
C PRO A 503 -15.56 -15.87 37.72
N ARG A 504 -16.74 -16.22 38.25
CA ARG A 504 -17.35 -17.56 38.22
C ARG A 504 -18.87 -17.46 38.13
N GLY A 505 -19.53 -18.60 37.87
CA GLY A 505 -20.99 -18.67 37.73
C GLY A 505 -21.50 -18.41 36.31
N ARG A 506 -22.82 -18.36 36.15
CA ARG A 506 -23.50 -18.31 34.84
C ARG A 506 -23.16 -17.06 34.02
N ALA A 507 -22.99 -15.91 34.67
CA ALA A 507 -22.68 -14.64 34.01
C ALA A 507 -21.30 -14.60 33.32
N LEU A 508 -20.34 -15.45 33.72
CA LEU A 508 -18.98 -15.43 33.17
C LEU A 508 -18.94 -15.60 31.65
N GLN A 509 -19.82 -16.43 31.07
CA GLN A 509 -19.85 -16.62 29.62
C GLN A 509 -20.27 -15.34 28.89
N ALA A 510 -21.29 -14.65 29.39
CA ALA A 510 -21.75 -13.37 28.83
C ALA A 510 -20.66 -12.28 28.94
N LEU A 511 -19.97 -12.21 30.08
CA LEU A 511 -18.85 -11.27 30.29
C LEU A 511 -17.67 -11.53 29.33
N LEU A 512 -17.32 -12.80 29.11
CA LEU A 512 -16.27 -13.19 28.17
C LEU A 512 -16.65 -12.87 26.71
N VAL A 513 -17.91 -13.12 26.32
CA VAL A 513 -18.40 -12.81 24.97
C VAL A 513 -18.51 -11.31 24.76
N GLY A 514 -19.06 -10.56 25.71
CA GLY A 514 -19.18 -9.10 25.64
C GLY A 514 -17.82 -8.39 25.57
N GLY A 515 -16.87 -8.80 26.42
CA GLY A 515 -15.50 -8.27 26.40
C GLY A 515 -14.69 -8.67 25.16
N LEU A 516 -15.08 -9.74 24.46
CA LEU A 516 -14.52 -10.09 23.15
C LEU A 516 -15.15 -9.26 22.03
N LEU A 517 -16.48 -9.09 22.05
CA LEU A 517 -17.20 -8.29 21.06
C LEU A 517 -16.77 -6.81 21.08
N SER A 518 -16.51 -6.23 22.26
CA SER A 518 -16.07 -4.83 22.38
C SER A 518 -14.73 -4.55 21.67
N ILE A 519 -13.82 -5.54 21.59
CA ILE A 519 -12.53 -5.43 20.90
C ILE A 519 -12.54 -5.99 19.46
N MET A 520 -13.64 -6.59 19.02
CA MET A 520 -13.80 -7.11 17.66
C MET A 520 -14.68 -6.21 16.77
N ALA A 521 -15.59 -5.43 17.36
CA ALA A 521 -16.51 -4.57 16.61
C ALA A 521 -15.79 -3.53 15.74
N ALA A 522 -14.82 -2.78 16.30
CA ALA A 522 -14.11 -1.73 15.59
C ALA A 522 -13.22 -2.24 14.43
N PRO A 523 -12.36 -3.28 14.58
CA PRO A 523 -11.63 -3.83 13.44
C PRO A 523 -12.58 -4.45 12.40
N THR A 524 -13.68 -5.08 12.79
CA THR A 524 -14.69 -5.61 11.85
C THR A 524 -15.31 -4.49 11.00
N TRP A 525 -15.67 -3.36 11.62
CA TRP A 525 -16.17 -2.19 10.89
C TRP A 525 -15.12 -1.65 9.93
N TRP A 526 -13.88 -1.43 10.38
CA TRP A 526 -12.79 -0.99 9.51
C TRP A 526 -12.56 -1.96 8.34
N SER A 527 -12.53 -3.26 8.59
CA SER A 527 -12.33 -4.28 7.56
C SER A 527 -13.48 -4.36 6.56
N LEU A 528 -14.69 -3.94 6.95
CA LEU A 528 -15.85 -3.88 6.05
C LEU A 528 -15.81 -2.66 5.11
N THR A 529 -15.12 -1.57 5.48
CA THR A 529 -15.11 -0.32 4.68
C THR A 529 -14.64 -0.48 3.22
N PRO A 530 -13.58 -1.26 2.87
CA PRO A 530 -13.20 -1.46 1.46
C PRO A 530 -14.24 -2.30 0.69
N THR A 531 -14.97 -3.16 1.41
CA THR A 531 -16.03 -3.99 0.83
C THR A 531 -17.25 -3.15 0.44
N ILE A 532 -17.68 -2.24 1.33
CA ILE A 532 -18.81 -1.33 1.07
C ILE A 532 -18.44 -0.30 0.00
N ALA A 533 -17.24 0.28 0.07
CA ALA A 533 -16.73 1.23 -0.93
C ALA A 533 -16.50 0.60 -2.31
N ALA A 534 -16.55 -0.74 -2.42
CA ALA A 534 -16.11 -1.51 -3.58
C ALA A 534 -14.66 -1.20 -4.00
N GLU A 535 -13.82 -0.88 -3.01
CA GLU A 535 -12.46 -0.39 -3.18
C GLU A 535 -11.53 -1.46 -3.77
N SER A 536 -10.66 -1.03 -4.69
CA SER A 536 -9.61 -1.84 -5.33
C SER A 536 -8.49 -0.93 -5.87
N ALA A 537 -7.88 -0.11 -5.01
CA ALA A 537 -6.88 0.87 -5.45
C ALA A 537 -5.45 0.31 -5.61
N MET A 538 -4.60 1.08 -6.29
CA MET A 538 -3.14 0.85 -6.36
C MET A 538 -2.47 0.86 -4.98
N ILE A 539 -2.96 1.69 -4.06
CA ILE A 539 -2.54 1.76 -2.65
C ILE A 539 -3.78 1.44 -1.80
N PRO A 540 -4.11 0.15 -1.60
CA PRO A 540 -5.28 -0.22 -0.81
C PRO A 540 -5.12 0.20 0.64
N THR A 541 -6.22 0.67 1.22
CA THR A 541 -6.35 1.03 2.63
C THR A 541 -7.71 0.59 3.16
N ALA A 542 -7.89 0.62 4.48
CA ALA A 542 -9.17 0.45 5.15
C ALA A 542 -9.43 1.62 6.10
N GLY A 543 -10.66 2.14 6.09
CA GLY A 543 -11.13 3.16 7.01
C GLY A 543 -12.38 3.91 6.51
N PRO A 544 -13.11 4.60 7.41
CA PRO A 544 -14.32 5.36 7.07
C PRO A 544 -14.15 6.44 6.00
N SER A 545 -12.93 6.97 5.82
CA SER A 545 -12.60 7.92 4.76
C SER A 545 -12.95 7.43 3.35
N LEU A 546 -12.91 6.12 3.11
CA LEU A 546 -13.38 5.51 1.86
C LEU A 546 -14.88 5.77 1.65
N LEU A 547 -15.68 5.68 2.71
CA LEU A 547 -17.14 5.86 2.66
C LEU A 547 -17.52 7.34 2.53
N GLU A 548 -16.86 8.23 3.26
CA GLU A 548 -17.04 9.68 3.13
C GLU A 548 -16.80 10.13 1.69
N SER A 549 -15.73 9.62 1.06
CA SER A 549 -15.40 9.94 -0.32
C SER A 549 -16.41 9.44 -1.36
N SER A 550 -17.20 8.41 -1.05
CA SER A 550 -18.22 7.87 -1.95
C SER A 550 -19.50 8.71 -2.00
N SER A 551 -19.70 9.62 -1.04
CA SER A 551 -20.91 10.45 -0.92
C SER A 551 -20.96 11.64 -1.89
N SER A 552 -19.83 12.03 -2.48
CA SER A 552 -19.70 13.19 -3.37
C SER A 552 -19.94 12.90 -4.85
N GLY A 553 -20.29 11.65 -5.21
CA GLY A 553 -20.44 11.21 -6.60
C GLY A 553 -19.13 11.12 -7.40
N MET A 554 -17.99 11.44 -6.78
CA MET A 554 -16.66 11.19 -7.34
C MET A 554 -16.27 9.73 -7.06
N PRO A 555 -15.67 8.99 -8.01
CA PRO A 555 -15.14 7.65 -7.74
C PRO A 555 -14.07 7.72 -6.64
N GLY A 556 -14.24 6.88 -5.61
CA GLY A 556 -13.33 6.61 -4.47
C GLY A 556 -12.18 7.59 -4.24
N GLY A 557 -12.29 8.43 -3.21
CA GLY A 557 -11.31 9.45 -2.83
C GLY A 557 -10.03 8.93 -2.17
N GLY A 558 -9.50 7.82 -2.66
CA GLY A 558 -8.06 7.71 -2.80
C GLY A 558 -7.65 8.50 -4.04
N GLY A 559 -6.81 9.54 -3.90
CA GLY A 559 -6.25 10.30 -5.03
C GLY A 559 -5.23 9.50 -5.84
N GLY A 560 -5.65 8.33 -6.32
CA GLY A 560 -4.79 7.27 -6.83
C GLY A 560 -4.23 7.56 -8.23
N MET A 561 -2.91 7.42 -8.35
CA MET A 561 -2.09 7.51 -9.57
C MET A 561 -2.37 6.35 -10.57
N GLY A 562 -3.65 6.00 -10.78
CA GLY A 562 -4.08 4.84 -11.57
C GLY A 562 -5.46 4.96 -12.21
N ASN A 563 -6.32 5.90 -11.80
CA ASN A 563 -7.64 6.11 -12.43
C ASN A 563 -7.60 7.15 -13.57
N SER A 564 -6.47 7.22 -14.29
CA SER A 564 -6.31 8.09 -15.46
C SER A 564 -7.14 7.54 -16.62
N SER A 565 -8.33 8.11 -16.84
CA SER A 565 -9.15 7.74 -17.98
C SER A 565 -8.46 8.07 -19.30
N VAL A 566 -8.65 7.20 -20.31
CA VAL A 566 -8.12 7.42 -21.66
C VAL A 566 -8.71 8.71 -22.24
N ASN A 567 -7.87 9.66 -22.64
CA ASN A 567 -8.32 10.78 -23.46
C ASN A 567 -8.73 10.23 -24.84
N LYS A 568 -10.04 10.07 -25.03
CA LYS A 568 -10.63 9.49 -26.25
C LYS A 568 -10.17 10.21 -27.52
N LYS A 569 -10.05 11.55 -27.48
CA LYS A 569 -9.67 12.34 -28.67
C LYS A 569 -8.18 12.19 -29.01
N LEU A 570 -7.33 12.10 -27.99
CA LEU A 570 -5.92 11.74 -28.16
C LEU A 570 -5.78 10.32 -28.71
N LEU A 571 -6.52 9.35 -28.16
CA LEU A 571 -6.51 7.98 -28.66
C LEU A 571 -6.95 7.93 -30.14
N SER A 572 -8.11 8.49 -30.49
CA SER A 572 -8.61 8.47 -31.88
C SER A 572 -7.67 9.18 -32.85
N TYR A 573 -6.98 10.26 -32.43
CA TYR A 573 -5.94 10.88 -33.24
C TYR A 573 -4.76 9.91 -33.46
N LEU A 574 -4.21 9.34 -32.37
CA LEU A 574 -3.08 8.42 -32.45
C LEU A 574 -3.39 7.18 -33.29
N GLU A 575 -4.57 6.57 -33.13
CA GLU A 575 -4.95 5.39 -33.90
C GLU A 575 -5.12 5.69 -35.40
N LYS A 576 -5.71 6.84 -35.74
CA LYS A 576 -5.85 7.29 -37.14
C LYS A 576 -4.50 7.57 -37.79
N HIS A 577 -3.50 8.00 -37.03
CA HIS A 577 -2.21 8.45 -37.55
C HIS A 577 -1.03 7.50 -37.26
N GLN A 578 -1.25 6.38 -36.56
CA GLN A 578 -0.23 5.38 -36.24
C GLN A 578 0.44 4.82 -37.52
N GLY A 579 -0.36 4.39 -38.50
CA GLY A 579 0.13 3.62 -39.63
C GLY A 579 0.84 2.35 -39.15
N ASN A 580 1.98 2.01 -39.75
CA ASN A 580 2.76 0.80 -39.43
C ASN A 580 3.70 0.97 -38.21
N ALA A 581 3.58 2.06 -37.44
CA ALA A 581 4.45 2.29 -36.28
C ALA A 581 4.19 1.26 -35.18
N LYS A 582 5.28 0.61 -34.72
CA LYS A 582 5.29 -0.41 -33.67
C LYS A 582 4.64 0.08 -32.37
N TYR A 583 4.92 1.32 -31.98
CA TYR A 583 4.34 1.95 -30.79
C TYR A 583 3.26 2.97 -31.19
N LEU A 584 2.13 2.94 -30.49
CA LEU A 584 1.06 3.93 -30.64
C LEU A 584 1.58 5.34 -30.26
N PHE A 585 2.35 5.42 -29.17
CA PHE A 585 3.15 6.57 -28.77
C PHE A 585 4.20 6.17 -27.71
N ALA A 586 5.13 7.06 -27.40
CA ALA A 586 6.01 7.01 -26.24
C ALA A 586 5.65 8.09 -25.22
N THR A 587 5.94 7.83 -23.94
CA THR A 587 5.76 8.77 -22.83
C THR A 587 6.81 8.53 -21.76
N SER A 588 6.96 9.43 -20.79
CA SER A 588 7.97 9.29 -19.73
C SER A 588 7.74 8.03 -18.89
N ASP A 589 6.51 7.83 -18.40
CA ASP A 589 6.20 6.91 -17.28
C ASP A 589 5.04 5.94 -17.57
N SER A 590 5.04 4.81 -16.85
CA SER A 590 4.04 3.76 -16.99
C SER A 590 2.62 4.18 -16.61
N THR A 591 2.42 5.11 -15.67
CA THR A 591 1.06 5.51 -15.28
C THR A 591 0.36 6.33 -16.37
N THR A 592 1.13 7.08 -17.19
CA THR A 592 0.61 7.74 -18.39
C THR A 592 0.28 6.71 -19.50
N ALA A 593 1.07 5.64 -19.63
CA ALA A 593 0.92 4.62 -20.68
C ALA A 593 -0.20 3.59 -20.41
N ALA A 594 -0.32 3.13 -19.17
CA ALA A 594 -1.15 1.97 -18.79
C ALA A 594 -2.62 2.03 -19.27
N PRO A 595 -3.35 3.15 -19.17
CA PRO A 595 -4.76 3.22 -19.60
C PRO A 595 -4.94 2.92 -21.09
N TYR A 596 -3.99 3.34 -21.92
CA TYR A 596 -4.02 3.13 -23.37
C TYR A 596 -3.70 1.67 -23.72
N ILE A 597 -2.72 1.05 -23.05
CA ILE A 597 -2.40 -0.38 -23.20
C ILE A 597 -3.62 -1.24 -22.83
N ILE A 598 -4.22 -0.97 -21.67
CA ILE A 598 -5.41 -1.70 -21.17
C ILE A 598 -6.58 -1.58 -22.17
N LYS A 599 -6.84 -0.36 -22.67
CA LYS A 599 -7.99 -0.09 -23.54
C LYS A 599 -7.83 -0.64 -24.95
N THR A 600 -6.62 -0.67 -25.49
CA THR A 600 -6.37 -0.95 -26.92
C THR A 600 -5.67 -2.28 -27.19
N GLY A 601 -4.89 -2.80 -26.23
CA GLY A 601 -3.94 -3.88 -26.50
C GLY A 601 -2.76 -3.48 -27.40
N LYS A 602 -2.55 -2.18 -27.68
CA LYS A 602 -1.42 -1.67 -28.47
C LYS A 602 -0.24 -1.33 -27.57
N ALA A 603 0.96 -1.42 -28.14
CA ALA A 603 2.20 -1.05 -27.44
C ALA A 603 2.28 0.47 -27.22
N VAL A 604 2.66 0.86 -26.00
CA VAL A 604 2.92 2.25 -25.60
C VAL A 604 4.21 2.24 -24.78
N MET A 605 5.23 2.96 -25.26
CA MET A 605 6.55 2.94 -24.64
C MET A 605 6.59 3.86 -23.42
N ALA A 606 6.66 3.28 -22.22
CA ALA A 606 6.96 3.98 -20.97
C ALA A 606 8.48 4.08 -20.80
N MET A 607 9.09 5.12 -21.37
CA MET A 607 10.54 5.17 -21.65
C MET A 607 11.43 4.95 -20.41
N GLY A 608 11.01 5.43 -19.24
CA GLY A 608 11.73 5.25 -17.97
C GLY A 608 10.93 4.50 -16.91
N GLY A 609 10.12 3.50 -17.31
CA GLY A 609 9.43 2.62 -16.38
C GLY A 609 8.40 3.33 -15.48
N PHE A 610 8.26 2.88 -14.23
CA PHE A 610 7.15 3.32 -13.37
C PHE A 610 7.17 4.82 -13.04
N ASN A 611 8.35 5.35 -12.69
CA ASN A 611 8.55 6.75 -12.30
C ASN A 611 9.11 7.65 -13.42
N GLY A 612 9.43 7.08 -14.59
CA GLY A 612 10.04 7.80 -15.72
C GLY A 612 11.56 7.95 -15.65
N THR A 613 12.21 7.31 -14.68
CA THR A 613 13.65 7.44 -14.38
C THR A 613 14.52 6.30 -14.86
N ASP A 614 13.97 5.11 -15.10
CA ASP A 614 14.75 3.92 -15.43
C ASP A 614 15.56 4.15 -16.72
N PRO A 615 16.85 3.79 -16.78
CA PRO A 615 17.72 4.05 -17.94
C PRO A 615 17.49 3.06 -19.10
N ALA A 616 16.24 2.68 -19.35
CA ALA A 616 15.84 1.64 -20.30
C ALA A 616 16.09 1.98 -21.79
N ILE A 617 16.30 3.25 -22.12
CA ILE A 617 16.63 3.68 -23.50
C ILE A 617 17.56 4.90 -23.53
N THR A 618 18.61 4.80 -24.36
CA THR A 618 19.51 5.90 -24.68
C THR A 618 18.94 6.81 -25.78
N LEU A 619 19.42 8.05 -25.85
CA LEU A 619 19.05 8.98 -26.93
C LEU A 619 19.37 8.42 -28.33
N THR A 620 20.45 7.63 -28.47
CA THR A 620 20.84 7.01 -29.74
C THR A 620 19.85 5.92 -30.17
N GLN A 621 19.44 5.04 -29.24
CA GLN A 621 18.40 4.05 -29.51
C GLN A 621 17.05 4.71 -29.80
N PHE A 622 16.67 5.75 -29.06
CA PHE A 622 15.45 6.51 -29.30
C PHE A 622 15.41 7.11 -30.72
N LYS A 623 16.51 7.78 -31.14
CA LYS A 623 16.66 8.30 -32.51
C LYS A 623 16.52 7.20 -33.57
N LYS A 624 17.08 6.01 -33.32
CA LYS A 624 16.96 4.86 -34.24
C LYS A 624 15.50 4.42 -34.43
N LEU A 625 14.72 4.30 -33.35
CA LEU A 625 13.28 3.97 -33.44
C LEU A 625 12.48 5.00 -34.24
N VAL A 626 12.79 6.29 -34.06
CA VAL A 626 12.15 7.38 -34.83
C VAL A 626 12.56 7.30 -36.31
N LYS A 627 13.85 7.14 -36.62
CA LYS A 627 14.35 7.01 -38.00
C LYS A 627 13.78 5.78 -38.72
N ASN A 628 13.62 4.67 -38.02
CA ASN A 628 13.02 3.44 -38.53
C ASN A 628 11.49 3.54 -38.75
N GLY A 629 10.84 4.62 -38.31
CA GLY A 629 9.38 4.75 -38.33
C GLY A 629 8.64 3.91 -37.27
N GLU A 630 9.36 3.20 -36.40
CA GLU A 630 8.79 2.38 -35.30
C GLU A 630 8.08 3.24 -34.24
N LEU A 631 8.49 4.50 -34.09
CA LEU A 631 7.94 5.45 -33.13
C LEU A 631 7.68 6.82 -33.78
N LYS A 632 6.41 7.17 -33.96
CA LYS A 632 5.98 8.44 -34.60
C LYS A 632 5.56 9.54 -33.63
N TYR A 633 5.12 9.20 -32.42
CA TYR A 633 4.51 10.15 -31.49
C TYR A 633 5.10 10.08 -30.08
N PHE A 634 5.32 11.23 -29.46
CA PHE A 634 5.67 11.36 -28.05
C PHE A 634 4.65 12.23 -27.31
N TYR A 635 4.07 11.72 -26.23
CA TYR A 635 3.14 12.46 -25.38
C TYR A 635 3.79 12.83 -24.04
N TYR A 636 3.99 14.14 -23.84
CA TYR A 636 4.55 14.70 -22.63
C TYR A 636 3.45 15.12 -21.66
N SER A 637 3.25 14.36 -20.58
CA SER A 637 2.26 14.62 -19.53
C SER A 637 2.68 15.70 -18.51
N GLY A 638 3.88 16.29 -18.67
CA GLY A 638 4.45 17.24 -17.70
C GLY A 638 5.34 16.62 -16.65
N LYS A 639 5.38 15.28 -16.56
CA LYS A 639 6.22 14.54 -15.61
C LYS A 639 7.70 14.56 -16.00
N SER A 640 8.56 14.47 -14.98
CA SER A 640 9.99 14.23 -15.13
C SER A 640 10.26 12.94 -15.92
N GLY A 641 11.45 12.87 -16.52
CA GLY A 641 11.95 11.69 -17.21
C GLY A 641 13.28 11.98 -17.89
N ASN A 642 13.74 11.10 -18.78
CA ASN A 642 15.01 11.23 -19.49
C ASN A 642 15.13 12.62 -20.17
N THR A 643 15.92 13.50 -19.56
CA THR A 643 16.03 14.92 -19.94
C THR A 643 16.69 15.10 -21.30
N ALA A 644 17.65 14.24 -21.66
CA ALA A 644 18.31 14.28 -22.95
C ALA A 644 17.32 13.99 -24.10
N ILE A 645 16.48 12.95 -23.94
CA ILE A 645 15.42 12.61 -24.90
C ILE A 645 14.36 13.71 -24.94
N ILE A 646 13.84 14.17 -23.80
CA ILE A 646 12.80 15.19 -23.74
C ILE A 646 13.27 16.52 -24.35
N ASN A 647 14.51 16.93 -24.10
CA ASN A 647 15.07 18.16 -24.67
C ASN A 647 15.33 18.03 -26.17
N TRP A 648 15.80 16.86 -26.64
CA TRP A 648 15.94 16.59 -28.08
C TRP A 648 14.59 16.64 -28.80
N ILE A 649 13.54 16.01 -28.25
CA ILE A 649 12.18 16.07 -28.80
C ILE A 649 11.68 17.52 -28.84
N LYS A 650 11.81 18.29 -27.75
CA LYS A 650 11.39 19.70 -27.70
C LYS A 650 12.09 20.59 -28.73
N LYS A 651 13.33 20.25 -29.12
CA LYS A 651 14.14 21.00 -30.09
C LYS A 651 13.85 20.63 -31.54
N HIS A 652 13.56 19.35 -31.83
CA HIS A 652 13.50 18.84 -33.21
C HIS A 652 12.09 18.40 -33.66
N ALA A 653 11.20 17.99 -32.76
CA ALA A 653 9.89 17.46 -33.12
C ALA A 653 8.83 18.56 -33.32
N THR A 654 7.87 18.32 -34.21
CA THR A 654 6.76 19.26 -34.43
C THR A 654 5.68 19.07 -33.37
N LYS A 655 5.25 20.15 -32.70
CA LYS A 655 4.09 20.09 -31.79
C LYS A 655 2.81 19.88 -32.60
N VAL A 656 2.06 18.84 -32.29
CA VAL A 656 0.73 18.64 -32.87
C VAL A 656 -0.20 19.75 -32.36
N LYS A 657 -1.07 20.29 -33.22
CA LYS A 657 -2.06 21.30 -32.83
C LYS A 657 -3.01 20.71 -31.79
N SER A 658 -3.11 21.32 -30.60
CA SER A 658 -3.92 20.82 -29.48
C SER A 658 -5.39 20.62 -29.83
N SER A 659 -5.93 21.44 -30.74
CA SER A 659 -7.30 21.29 -31.27
C SER A 659 -7.58 19.92 -31.92
N LEU A 660 -6.56 19.15 -32.30
CA LEU A 660 -6.70 17.82 -32.90
C LEU A 660 -6.85 16.69 -31.87
N TYR A 661 -6.26 16.82 -30.67
CA TYR A 661 -6.19 15.73 -29.67
C TYR A 661 -6.65 16.11 -28.25
N GLN A 662 -6.89 17.39 -27.96
CA GLN A 662 -7.45 17.88 -26.69
C GLN A 662 -8.92 18.27 -26.88
N SER A 663 -9.76 17.98 -25.88
CA SER A 663 -11.14 18.49 -25.82
C SER A 663 -11.14 19.97 -25.41
N SER A 664 -12.11 20.74 -25.90
CA SER A 664 -12.24 22.18 -25.61
C SER A 664 -12.50 22.51 -24.13
N SER A 665 -12.78 21.51 -23.29
CA SER A 665 -13.00 21.65 -21.86
C SER A 665 -11.75 21.97 -21.03
N SER A 666 -10.54 21.85 -21.57
CA SER A 666 -9.29 22.06 -20.81
C SER A 666 -8.76 23.50 -20.79
N ARG A 667 -9.57 24.50 -21.17
CA ARG A 667 -9.19 25.94 -21.15
C ARG A 667 -9.75 26.75 -19.98
N ALA A 668 -10.71 26.21 -19.22
CA ALA A 668 -11.42 26.95 -18.16
C ALA A 668 -10.71 26.89 -16.79
N SER A 669 -9.43 27.28 -16.74
CA SER A 669 -8.68 27.42 -15.47
C SER A 669 -7.49 28.40 -15.53
N ALA A 670 -7.38 29.20 -16.60
CA ALA A 670 -6.26 30.13 -16.83
C ALA A 670 -6.69 31.59 -17.08
N ALA A 671 -7.91 31.98 -16.68
CA ALA A 671 -8.41 33.35 -16.76
C ALA A 671 -9.18 33.69 -15.48
N GLY A 672 -8.52 34.34 -14.52
CA GLY A 672 -9.14 34.65 -13.23
C GLY A 672 -8.21 35.06 -12.08
N MET A 673 -7.04 35.67 -12.33
CA MET A 673 -6.25 36.32 -11.28
C MET A 673 -5.60 37.63 -11.76
N GLY A 674 -5.84 38.70 -11.00
CA GLY A 674 -5.38 40.07 -11.24
C GLY A 674 -6.50 40.98 -11.75
N GLN A 675 -6.81 42.12 -11.13
CA GLN A 675 -6.41 42.66 -9.81
C GLN A 675 -7.39 43.81 -9.47
N GLY A 676 -7.68 44.08 -8.19
CA GLY A 676 -8.48 45.27 -7.83
C GLY A 676 -9.20 45.24 -6.49
N THR A 677 -8.55 45.69 -5.43
CA THR A 677 -9.21 46.13 -4.19
C THR A 677 -9.76 47.54 -4.35
N PRO A 678 -10.98 47.81 -3.82
CA PRO A 678 -11.20 49.06 -3.09
C PRO A 678 -11.73 48.85 -1.66
N THR A 679 -11.43 49.82 -0.83
CA THR A 679 -11.80 49.95 0.59
C THR A 679 -13.26 50.37 0.82
N GLY A 680 -13.90 49.96 1.93
CA GLY A 680 -15.12 50.66 2.39
C GLY A 680 -15.99 49.97 3.46
N LYS A 681 -15.90 50.48 4.70
CA LYS A 681 -16.79 50.36 5.88
C LYS A 681 -18.28 49.98 5.62
N SER A 682 -18.88 49.17 6.52
CA SER A 682 -20.07 49.59 7.32
C SER A 682 -20.36 48.66 8.52
N LYS A 683 -21.39 49.01 9.32
CA LYS A 683 -21.64 48.64 10.73
C LYS A 683 -22.62 47.49 10.98
N THR A 684 -22.50 46.97 12.20
CA THR A 684 -23.41 46.14 13.03
C THR A 684 -24.92 46.41 12.98
N MET A 685 -25.72 45.33 13.05
CA MET A 685 -26.80 44.97 14.02
C MET A 685 -27.42 43.63 13.52
N GLY A 686 -27.93 42.67 14.31
CA GLY A 686 -28.01 42.50 15.76
C GLY A 686 -29.41 42.08 16.21
N GLN A 687 -29.69 40.77 16.41
CA GLN A 687 -30.73 40.25 17.35
C GLN A 687 -30.69 38.71 17.53
N LYS A 688 -31.42 38.21 18.54
CA LYS A 688 -31.34 36.86 19.16
C LYS A 688 -32.62 36.01 18.91
N PRO A 689 -32.66 34.71 19.29
CA PRO A 689 -33.65 33.74 18.80
C PRO A 689 -34.80 33.39 19.77
N THR A 690 -35.79 32.66 19.27
CA THR A 690 -36.79 31.86 20.03
C THR A 690 -37.05 30.49 19.39
N ALA A 691 -37.63 29.57 20.14
CA ALA A 691 -38.06 28.20 19.79
C ALA A 691 -39.28 27.84 20.69
N PRO A 692 -39.87 26.61 20.71
CA PRO A 692 -39.79 25.44 19.82
C PRO A 692 -41.20 24.89 19.43
N THR A 693 -41.32 23.58 19.15
CA THR A 693 -42.54 22.75 18.86
C THR A 693 -43.11 22.84 17.43
N GLY A 694 -43.71 21.79 16.83
CA GLY A 694 -43.76 20.37 17.22
C GLY A 694 -44.62 19.50 16.27
N LYS A 695 -44.29 18.19 16.17
CA LYS A 695 -45.08 17.04 15.65
C LYS A 695 -45.47 16.92 14.14
N GLN A 696 -45.30 15.66 13.69
CA GLN A 696 -46.14 14.86 12.75
C GLN A 696 -46.10 15.04 11.20
N LYS A 697 -45.56 13.99 10.56
CA LYS A 697 -45.92 13.27 9.31
C LYS A 697 -47.44 13.21 8.96
N PRO A 698 -47.87 12.67 7.78
CA PRO A 698 -47.16 12.34 6.51
C PRO A 698 -47.96 12.67 5.21
N SER A 699 -47.47 12.18 4.05
CA SER A 699 -48.17 12.00 2.75
C SER A 699 -48.45 13.28 1.93
N GLY A 700 -48.64 13.23 0.60
CA GLY A 700 -48.54 12.10 -0.33
C GLY A 700 -48.74 12.52 -1.81
N ASN A 701 -48.40 11.60 -2.72
CA ASN A 701 -48.69 11.49 -4.17
C ASN A 701 -49.53 12.55 -4.93
N GLY A 702 -49.22 12.70 -6.23
CA GLY A 702 -50.14 13.18 -7.29
C GLY A 702 -49.60 14.41 -8.04
N ALA A 703 -48.94 14.27 -9.19
CA ALA A 703 -49.50 14.02 -10.53
C ALA A 703 -49.98 15.29 -11.29
N LYS A 704 -49.17 15.68 -12.29
CA LYS A 704 -49.50 15.97 -13.72
C LYS A 704 -50.98 15.96 -14.19
N PRO A 705 -51.36 16.53 -15.37
CA PRO A 705 -50.58 17.38 -16.33
C PRO A 705 -51.34 18.48 -17.17
N THR A 706 -50.58 19.34 -17.88
CA THR A 706 -50.89 19.91 -19.25
C THR A 706 -52.09 20.90 -19.44
N PRO A 707 -52.38 21.45 -20.66
CA PRO A 707 -51.55 22.45 -21.38
C PRO A 707 -52.33 23.61 -22.10
N GLY A 708 -51.63 24.65 -22.58
CA GLY A 708 -52.11 25.60 -23.62
C GLY A 708 -50.93 26.42 -24.20
N LYS A 709 -50.67 26.49 -25.52
CA LYS A 709 -51.37 27.27 -26.59
C LYS A 709 -51.43 28.78 -26.28
N LYS A 710 -51.12 29.72 -27.19
CA LYS A 710 -50.50 29.73 -28.54
C LYS A 710 -50.26 31.21 -28.95
N ASN A 711 -49.30 31.52 -29.83
CA ASN A 711 -49.27 32.71 -30.72
C ASN A 711 -49.15 34.13 -30.05
N SER A 712 -48.70 35.23 -30.69
CA SER A 712 -48.03 35.50 -31.99
C SER A 712 -47.60 36.98 -32.13
N LYS A 713 -46.69 37.31 -33.07
CA LYS A 713 -46.48 38.66 -33.73
C LYS A 713 -45.99 39.81 -32.82
N MET A 714 -45.41 40.94 -33.27
CA MET A 714 -44.50 41.29 -34.39
C MET A 714 -43.84 42.67 -34.07
N LYS A 715 -42.58 42.89 -34.49
CA LYS A 715 -41.80 44.12 -34.86
C LYS A 715 -42.46 45.55 -34.85
N PRO A 716 -41.71 46.69 -34.96
CA PRO A 716 -40.24 46.96 -34.84
C PRO A 716 -39.80 48.38 -34.24
N THR A 717 -38.50 48.71 -34.41
CA THR A 717 -37.86 50.06 -34.59
C THR A 717 -37.77 51.13 -33.48
N ALA A 718 -36.53 51.51 -33.11
CA ALA A 718 -35.98 52.89 -33.19
C ALA A 718 -34.45 52.95 -32.93
N LYS A 719 -33.77 54.02 -33.39
CA LYS A 719 -32.33 54.37 -33.23
C LYS A 719 -32.24 55.80 -32.58
N PRO A 720 -31.09 56.50 -32.52
CA PRO A 720 -29.82 56.22 -31.82
C PRO A 720 -29.39 57.40 -30.90
N SER A 721 -28.22 57.34 -30.25
CA SER A 721 -27.53 58.56 -29.75
C SER A 721 -26.02 58.37 -29.67
N THR A 722 -25.27 59.44 -29.95
CA THR A 722 -23.81 59.47 -30.11
C THR A 722 -23.17 60.48 -29.15
N ARG A 723 -21.99 60.17 -28.59
CA ARG A 723 -20.98 61.22 -28.33
C ARG A 723 -19.53 60.74 -28.36
N THR A 724 -18.73 61.60 -28.97
CA THR A 724 -17.27 61.65 -29.14
C THR A 724 -16.54 62.04 -27.82
N THR A 725 -15.19 62.06 -27.65
CA THR A 725 -14.04 62.16 -28.58
C THR A 725 -12.70 61.84 -27.85
N LYS A 726 -11.65 61.46 -28.61
CA LYS A 726 -10.19 61.74 -28.41
C LYS A 726 -9.48 61.22 -27.12
N LYS A 727 -8.15 61.00 -27.05
CA LYS A 727 -7.02 60.68 -27.97
C LYS A 727 -5.74 60.79 -27.10
N LYS A 728 -4.80 59.83 -27.12
CA LYS A 728 -3.33 60.08 -27.03
C LYS A 728 -2.51 58.78 -27.20
N GLN A 729 -1.39 58.89 -27.90
CA GLN A 729 -0.37 57.83 -28.12
C GLN A 729 0.94 58.25 -27.41
N THR A 730 1.64 57.28 -26.82
CA THR A 730 3.09 57.21 -26.49
C THR A 730 3.37 55.80 -25.93
N THR A 731 4.55 55.16 -25.99
CA THR A 731 5.68 55.15 -26.94
C THR A 731 6.32 53.74 -26.85
N MET A 732 7.15 53.31 -27.82
CA MET A 732 7.90 52.04 -27.72
C MET A 732 8.98 52.07 -26.61
N GLN A 733 9.22 50.93 -25.95
CA GLN A 733 10.55 50.53 -25.46
C GLN A 733 10.63 49.00 -25.20
N GLN A 734 11.65 48.37 -25.78
CA GLN A 734 12.34 47.16 -25.29
C GLN A 734 13.78 47.62 -24.90
N PRO A 735 14.63 46.86 -24.15
CA PRO A 735 14.69 45.39 -24.10
C PRO A 735 15.06 44.74 -22.73
N GLY A 736 15.11 43.39 -22.72
CA GLY A 736 16.08 42.62 -21.92
C GLY A 736 15.72 42.22 -20.47
N GLY A 737 15.82 40.93 -20.16
CA GLY A 737 15.75 40.44 -18.78
C GLY A 737 15.51 38.92 -18.67
N MET A 738 16.55 38.14 -18.37
CA MET A 738 16.39 36.72 -17.99
C MET A 738 15.78 36.62 -16.59
N GLY A 739 14.71 35.83 -16.44
CA GLY A 739 14.08 35.53 -15.15
C GLY A 739 13.86 34.03 -14.97
N GLY A 740 14.55 33.41 -14.02
CA GLY A 740 14.40 31.99 -13.72
C GLY A 740 13.06 31.70 -13.02
N GLY A 741 12.18 30.93 -13.66
CA GLY A 741 10.90 30.53 -13.11
C GLY A 741 11.02 29.30 -12.20
N MET A 742 10.73 29.47 -10.90
CA MET A 742 10.61 28.38 -9.94
C MET A 742 9.55 27.34 -10.35
N GLY A 743 9.82 26.06 -10.09
CA GLY A 743 8.91 24.96 -10.42
C GLY A 743 7.63 24.99 -9.57
N GLY A 744 6.49 25.22 -10.23
CA GLY A 744 5.16 25.15 -9.60
C GLY A 744 4.73 23.72 -9.29
N MET A 745 4.06 23.55 -8.15
CA MET A 745 3.58 22.25 -7.64
C MET A 745 2.62 21.54 -8.59
N GLY A 746 2.75 20.21 -8.69
CA GLY A 746 1.89 19.37 -9.52
C GLY A 746 0.46 19.25 -8.97
N GLY A 747 -0.47 19.98 -9.56
CA GLY A 747 -1.92 19.84 -9.37
C GLY A 747 -2.63 19.32 -10.63
N MET A 748 -3.85 18.81 -10.44
CA MET A 748 -4.71 18.27 -11.52
C MET A 748 -4.87 19.23 -12.70
N GLY A 749 -4.87 18.70 -13.93
CA GLY A 749 -5.39 19.41 -15.11
C GLY A 749 -4.38 19.87 -16.18
N SER A 750 -3.09 19.57 -16.04
CA SER A 750 -2.09 19.83 -17.09
C SER A 750 -2.43 19.06 -18.38
N SER A 751 -2.91 19.77 -19.40
CA SER A 751 -3.19 19.18 -20.71
C SER A 751 -1.86 18.87 -21.43
N GLY A 752 -1.46 17.59 -21.43
CA GLY A 752 -0.18 17.15 -21.98
C GLY A 752 0.01 17.49 -23.46
N VAL A 753 1.28 17.59 -23.87
CA VAL A 753 1.69 18.02 -25.21
C VAL A 753 2.08 16.83 -26.06
N LEU A 754 1.42 16.68 -27.20
CA LEU A 754 1.76 15.69 -28.22
C LEU A 754 2.76 16.26 -29.24
N TYR A 755 3.83 15.52 -29.48
CA TYR A 755 4.86 15.81 -30.49
C TYR A 755 4.82 14.75 -31.59
N ASP A 756 4.83 15.19 -32.85
CA ASP A 756 5.07 14.35 -34.02
C ASP A 756 6.59 14.28 -34.25
N LEU A 757 7.12 13.06 -34.18
CA LEU A 757 8.54 12.74 -34.37
C LEU A 757 8.84 12.40 -35.84
N SER A 758 7.82 12.10 -36.64
CA SER A 758 7.98 11.70 -38.05
C SER A 758 8.36 12.87 -38.96
N SER A 759 8.34 14.11 -38.48
CA SER A 759 8.88 15.28 -39.18
C SER A 759 10.40 15.47 -39.03
N ILE A 760 11.08 14.72 -38.16
CA ILE A 760 12.50 14.92 -37.85
C ILE A 760 13.44 14.40 -38.97
N TYR A 761 13.00 13.40 -39.72
CA TYR A 761 13.78 12.72 -40.77
C TYR A 761 13.05 12.70 -42.12
N LYS A 762 12.26 13.75 -42.40
CA LYS A 762 11.63 13.99 -43.71
C LYS A 762 12.46 14.95 -44.55
#